data_AF-A0A1I1IW56-F1
#
_entry.id   AF-A0A1I1IW56-F1
#
_cell.length_a   1.000
_cell.length_b   1.000
_cell.length_c   1.000
_cell.angle_alpha   90.00
_cell.angle_beta   90.00
_cell.angle_gamma   90.00
#
_symmetry.space_group_name_H-M   'P 1'
#
loop_
_entity.id
_entity.type
_entity.pdbx_description
1 polymer ?
#
loop_
_entity_poly.entity_id
_entity_poly.type
_entity_poly.pdbx_seq_one_letter_code
_entity_poly.pdbx_strand_id
1 'polypeptide(L)'
;MLRFCLGASGSGKSTLLFQKIIDSSFKEKDKDFLIIVPDQFTMQTQKDVVKMHPSHAIMNIDILSFGRLSHRIFEEVGLSSFCVLDDVGKSLILRRVADILGDKLPVLGPNMHKPGYIDEVKSTISEFMMYGISDDELSILEDNSKGRGALNSKIKDLRLLYREFDNYIKGKYITTEETLDILCNSIGKSKLISNSVLVFDGFTGFTPIQYRVIEKLLEYSNEVIVSVTMDTKENPYSGEYEEQELFMLSKKTINDLLKLEHRVEQRQMESVGRIPNFPLWVTLRDNSLDYLISDEHVKRLSSNPELAFLEENLFRYNSKKFEDEVKKIEIYEASTPEVEVRQTMIKIADAIRNNGYAYRDIAIVCGTLNEYSGIIDKTAEKFGIPVYIDENQELMLNPFIEYITSALNIAISGYKYEDVFHYMRSGMSSFSEEDTDLLENYVRALGIKGRKQWDDRFSRRMPKHFKSKKKEDDFRDIEIMERLEKMRMAISQGLSPLFEIKKGTALDITEALLQVIEQDDCKGKLDSFRDLFLQNGNRKKAKEFEQVYDKVMALLEQIKTIIGSDEVSLAEYRDILMAGFGEIEVGTIPQDVDRVIVGDIERTRLKEIKLLFFLGVVDGAIPSNSGTGGILSDIDRQFLVDLNTGVELAPTPRQQMYIQRLYLYMNLTKPTDKLFLSYSELGNDGKSKKPAYLVPKLLKMFPKLIVSRPEDGDFESQNICPKDSYGNAAELVRRYALGHMSEKEKENLFALMNVLKDYDVHGSEQNSMLEKLTDAAFTHYENRPLAKLVALSLYGANLENSVSRLELFASCCYAHFVKYGLRLQEREEYDFDRSDLGNVFHEVLEKYTSEMMDKNLDWRTISEKDSEEMLQRALTACVDKYGETVLRSSVRNQFMIDRIHRILLRTVSVLKYQLSKGRFNPAFVEMDFRETGNIDDINVTLTEAEEGHIKEQMALHGRIDRVDLYEDDSHVYVKVIDFKSGKKKFSIASLYYGIQLQLVMYMNVALASQKKISSGKDVIPAAILYYHVDDPITEGKADMEPADINQKVIEELKTTGLVNENADIIQMLDEGLSSKSDVIPVAINKNGSLAASSQTVSYKDYNAITDYVGKKIKEYGKRILNGDIAVNPYEQGERSSCTYCEYRAICGYDEKIPGFSMRKLELNDKDALEAIRSEFEGKEDKT
;
A
#
# COMPACT_ATOMS: atom_id res chain seq x y z
N MET A 1 -35.50 -5.76 -47.37
CA MET A 1 -34.91 -4.61 -48.11
C MET A 1 -33.90 -3.91 -47.23
N LEU A 2 -32.66 -3.69 -47.69
CA LEU A 2 -31.64 -2.93 -46.94
C LEU A 2 -31.61 -1.46 -47.39
N ARG A 3 -31.48 -0.52 -46.44
CA ARG A 3 -31.22 0.91 -46.70
C ARG A 3 -30.11 1.44 -45.82
N PHE A 4 -29.32 2.37 -46.36
CA PHE A 4 -28.28 3.06 -45.61
C PHE A 4 -28.68 4.50 -45.29
N CYS A 5 -28.29 4.97 -44.10
CA CYS A 5 -28.31 6.38 -43.74
C CYS A 5 -26.88 6.86 -43.50
N LEU A 6 -26.33 7.59 -44.46
CA LEU A 6 -24.92 7.98 -44.52
C LEU A 6 -24.74 9.47 -44.24
N GLY A 7 -23.70 9.80 -43.50
CA GLY A 7 -23.32 11.17 -43.20
C GLY A 7 -22.22 11.25 -42.13
N ALA A 8 -21.50 12.38 -42.10
CA ALA A 8 -20.42 12.62 -41.15
C ALA A 8 -20.90 12.67 -39.68
N SER A 9 -19.98 12.69 -38.72
CA SER A 9 -20.33 12.87 -37.30
C SER A 9 -21.04 14.21 -37.10
N GLY A 10 -22.22 14.22 -36.47
CA GLY A 10 -23.01 15.45 -36.28
C GLY A 10 -23.89 15.90 -37.46
N SER A 11 -23.97 15.12 -38.55
CA SER A 11 -24.86 15.39 -39.69
C SER A 11 -26.36 15.29 -39.36
N GLY A 12 -26.74 14.62 -38.26
CA GLY A 12 -28.14 14.44 -37.85
C GLY A 12 -28.77 13.11 -38.29
N LYS A 13 -27.96 12.09 -38.59
CA LYS A 13 -28.41 10.72 -38.96
C LYS A 13 -29.48 10.16 -38.00
N SER A 14 -29.14 10.03 -36.71
CA SER A 14 -30.04 9.46 -35.70
C SER A 14 -31.33 10.26 -35.59
N THR A 15 -31.25 11.60 -35.59
CA THR A 15 -32.44 12.48 -35.54
C THR A 15 -33.35 12.29 -36.76
N LEU A 16 -32.77 12.17 -37.96
CA LEU A 16 -33.53 11.92 -39.19
C LEU A 16 -34.24 10.56 -39.13
N LEU A 17 -33.52 9.51 -38.70
CA LEU A 17 -34.06 8.16 -38.58
C LEU A 17 -35.19 8.10 -37.55
N PHE A 18 -34.99 8.65 -36.35
CA PHE A 18 -36.02 8.65 -35.31
C PHE A 18 -37.25 9.43 -35.74
N GLN A 19 -37.09 10.59 -36.38
CA GLN A 19 -38.23 11.36 -36.89
C GLN A 19 -39.04 10.55 -37.92
N LYS A 20 -38.36 9.87 -38.85
CA LYS A 20 -39.04 9.04 -39.85
C LYS A 20 -39.79 7.86 -39.24
N ILE A 21 -39.18 7.20 -38.25
CA ILE A 21 -39.84 6.10 -37.52
C ILE A 21 -41.08 6.61 -36.80
N ILE A 22 -40.96 7.75 -36.10
CA ILE A 22 -42.09 8.39 -35.42
C ILE A 22 -43.21 8.72 -36.42
N ASP A 23 -42.89 9.34 -37.55
CA ASP A 23 -43.88 9.70 -38.58
C ASP A 23 -44.55 8.46 -39.21
N SER A 24 -43.79 7.38 -39.42
CA SER A 24 -44.30 6.10 -39.93
C SER A 24 -45.15 5.36 -38.90
N SER A 25 -44.81 5.44 -37.61
CA SER A 25 -45.55 4.81 -36.52
C SER A 25 -47.00 5.30 -36.44
N PHE A 26 -47.26 6.57 -36.78
CA PHE A 26 -48.62 7.12 -36.85
C PHE A 26 -49.44 6.55 -38.02
N LYS A 27 -48.78 6.26 -39.15
CA LYS A 27 -49.43 5.79 -40.39
C LYS A 27 -49.67 4.28 -40.36
N GLU A 28 -48.75 3.53 -39.78
CA GLU A 28 -48.71 2.07 -39.84
C GLU A 28 -48.77 1.47 -38.42
N LYS A 29 -49.97 1.51 -37.82
CA LYS A 29 -50.18 1.08 -36.42
C LYS A 29 -50.02 -0.42 -36.17
N ASP A 30 -50.15 -1.24 -37.22
CA ASP A 30 -50.02 -2.69 -37.16
C ASP A 30 -48.58 -3.18 -37.45
N LYS A 31 -47.62 -2.26 -37.65
CA LYS A 31 -46.20 -2.58 -37.81
C LYS A 31 -45.40 -2.21 -36.57
N ASP A 32 -44.43 -3.06 -36.26
CA ASP A 32 -43.49 -2.87 -35.18
C ASP A 32 -42.19 -2.22 -35.70
N PHE A 33 -41.70 -1.21 -34.98
CA PHE A 33 -40.47 -0.50 -35.29
C PHE A 33 -39.42 -0.79 -34.24
N LEU A 34 -38.34 -1.48 -34.62
CA LEU A 34 -37.30 -1.95 -33.71
C LEU A 34 -36.03 -1.12 -33.92
N ILE A 35 -35.69 -0.28 -32.94
CA ILE A 35 -34.46 0.50 -32.94
C ILE A 35 -33.41 -0.28 -32.15
N ILE A 36 -32.44 -0.84 -32.85
CA ILE A 36 -31.33 -1.58 -32.27
C ILE A 36 -30.16 -0.61 -32.09
N VAL A 37 -29.71 -0.47 -30.86
CA VAL A 37 -28.55 0.35 -30.47
C VAL A 37 -27.59 -0.46 -29.58
N PRO A 38 -26.32 -0.07 -29.46
CA PRO A 38 -25.43 -0.67 -28.47
C PRO A 38 -26.04 -0.59 -27.05
N ASP A 39 -25.73 -1.57 -26.18
CA ASP A 39 -26.32 -1.69 -24.84
C ASP A 39 -26.24 -0.38 -24.03
N GLN A 40 -25.12 0.34 -24.16
CA GLN A 40 -24.86 1.59 -23.45
C GLN A 40 -25.82 2.73 -23.86
N PHE A 41 -26.43 2.67 -25.05
CA PHE A 41 -27.32 3.71 -25.58
C PHE A 41 -28.80 3.44 -25.32
N THR A 42 -29.20 2.22 -24.96
CA THR A 42 -30.62 1.80 -24.91
C THR A 42 -31.52 2.77 -24.13
N MET A 43 -31.16 3.08 -22.87
CA MET A 43 -31.92 4.00 -22.01
C MET A 43 -31.92 5.44 -22.56
N GLN A 44 -30.78 5.89 -23.10
CA GLN A 44 -30.63 7.25 -23.60
C GLN A 44 -31.45 7.45 -24.90
N THR A 45 -31.36 6.50 -25.83
CA THR A 45 -32.15 6.49 -27.07
C THR A 45 -33.63 6.40 -26.76
N GLN A 46 -34.04 5.57 -25.80
CA GLN A 46 -35.44 5.51 -25.36
C GLN A 46 -35.92 6.88 -24.87
N LYS A 47 -35.13 7.56 -24.03
CA LYS A 47 -35.45 8.91 -23.54
C LYS A 47 -35.53 9.94 -24.67
N ASP A 48 -34.64 9.87 -25.65
CA ASP A 48 -34.60 10.81 -26.77
C ASP A 48 -35.79 10.59 -27.72
N VAL A 49 -36.11 9.34 -28.06
CA VAL A 49 -37.28 9.00 -28.87
C VAL A 49 -38.58 9.43 -28.16
N VAL A 50 -38.72 9.16 -26.87
CA VAL A 50 -39.88 9.61 -26.07
C VAL A 50 -39.99 11.14 -26.06
N LYS A 51 -38.88 11.88 -25.97
CA LYS A 51 -38.90 13.35 -26.04
C LYS A 51 -39.27 13.86 -27.42
N MET A 52 -38.80 13.22 -28.48
CA MET A 52 -39.08 13.58 -29.87
C MET A 52 -40.51 13.22 -30.29
N HIS A 53 -41.08 12.16 -29.72
CA HIS A 53 -42.42 11.70 -30.05
C HIS A 53 -43.47 12.75 -29.60
N PRO A 54 -44.36 13.24 -30.49
CA PRO A 54 -45.34 14.29 -30.15
C PRO A 54 -46.23 13.96 -28.94
N SER A 55 -46.56 12.68 -28.76
CA SER A 55 -47.36 12.18 -27.62
C SER A 55 -46.55 11.88 -26.35
N HIS A 56 -45.23 12.06 -26.36
CA HIS A 56 -44.32 11.69 -25.27
C HIS A 56 -44.46 10.24 -24.77
N ALA A 57 -44.81 9.31 -25.67
CA ALA A 57 -44.97 7.89 -25.39
C ALA A 57 -44.62 7.07 -26.64
N ILE A 58 -44.12 5.85 -26.43
CA ILE A 58 -43.81 4.86 -27.48
C ILE A 58 -44.59 3.58 -27.19
N MET A 59 -45.21 2.98 -28.23
CA MET A 59 -46.00 1.75 -28.11
C MET A 59 -45.53 0.69 -29.11
N ASN A 60 -45.67 0.96 -30.42
CA ASN A 60 -45.15 0.10 -31.49
C ASN A 60 -43.72 0.45 -31.91
N ILE A 61 -43.02 1.26 -31.10
CA ILE A 61 -41.60 1.57 -31.26
C ILE A 61 -40.88 1.00 -30.04
N ASP A 62 -39.90 0.14 -30.30
CA ASP A 62 -39.14 -0.56 -29.29
C ASP A 62 -37.65 -0.31 -29.46
N ILE A 63 -37.00 0.10 -28.37
CA ILE A 63 -35.56 0.36 -28.33
C ILE A 63 -34.88 -0.82 -27.65
N LEU A 64 -34.07 -1.56 -28.40
CA LEU A 64 -33.46 -2.81 -27.97
C LEU A 64 -31.95 -2.78 -28.24
N SER A 65 -31.22 -3.65 -27.55
CA SER A 65 -29.88 -4.07 -27.96
C SER A 65 -29.95 -5.48 -28.55
N PHE A 66 -28.84 -5.99 -29.10
CA PHE A 66 -28.78 -7.38 -29.56
C PHE A 66 -29.16 -8.36 -28.43
N GLY A 67 -28.64 -8.17 -27.22
CA GLY A 67 -28.99 -9.01 -26.07
C GLY A 67 -30.47 -8.96 -25.72
N ARG A 68 -31.06 -7.76 -25.63
CA ARG A 68 -32.50 -7.60 -25.33
C ARG A 68 -33.40 -8.16 -26.44
N LEU A 69 -32.96 -8.03 -27.69
CA LEU A 69 -33.65 -8.63 -28.84
C LEU A 69 -33.68 -10.15 -28.72
N SER A 70 -32.54 -10.77 -28.36
CA SER A 70 -32.46 -12.22 -28.11
C SER A 70 -33.46 -12.67 -27.06
N HIS A 71 -33.46 -12.02 -25.88
CA HIS A 71 -34.39 -12.36 -24.80
C HIS A 71 -35.86 -12.27 -25.23
N ARG A 72 -36.22 -11.20 -25.94
CA ARG A 72 -37.61 -10.98 -26.37
C ARG A 72 -38.08 -12.03 -27.37
N ILE A 73 -37.23 -12.42 -28.32
CA ILE A 73 -37.54 -13.47 -29.29
C ILE A 73 -37.58 -14.84 -28.62
N PHE A 74 -36.69 -15.12 -27.67
CA PHE A 74 -36.70 -16.40 -26.94
C PHE A 74 -37.93 -16.56 -26.06
N GLU A 75 -38.38 -15.47 -25.41
CA GLU A 75 -39.63 -15.46 -24.65
C GLU A 75 -40.84 -15.76 -25.55
N GLU A 76 -40.89 -15.17 -26.75
CA GLU A 76 -41.96 -15.41 -27.73
C GLU A 76 -41.96 -16.86 -28.25
N VAL A 77 -40.79 -17.39 -28.58
CA VAL A 77 -40.63 -18.73 -29.21
C VAL A 77 -40.61 -19.86 -28.15
N GLY A 78 -40.58 -19.52 -26.86
CA GLY A 78 -40.60 -20.48 -25.75
C GLY A 78 -39.25 -21.15 -25.45
N LEU A 79 -38.14 -20.45 -25.70
CA LEU A 79 -36.76 -20.91 -25.48
C LEU A 79 -36.14 -20.41 -24.15
N SER A 80 -36.97 -20.07 -23.17
CA SER A 80 -36.58 -19.30 -21.96
C SER A 80 -35.80 -20.05 -20.88
N SER A 81 -35.28 -21.27 -21.14
CA SER A 81 -34.78 -22.17 -20.08
C SER A 81 -33.28 -22.49 -20.09
N PHE A 82 -32.45 -21.70 -20.77
CA PHE A 82 -31.01 -21.97 -20.83
C PHE A 82 -30.25 -21.24 -19.72
N CYS A 83 -29.34 -21.96 -19.05
CA CYS A 83 -28.40 -21.36 -18.10
C CYS A 83 -27.25 -20.72 -18.88
N VAL A 84 -27.14 -19.40 -18.80
CA VAL A 84 -26.08 -18.64 -19.49
C VAL A 84 -24.80 -18.72 -18.68
N LEU A 85 -23.72 -19.14 -19.33
CA LEU A 85 -22.39 -19.23 -18.74
C LEU A 85 -21.70 -17.86 -18.82
N ASP A 86 -21.37 -17.27 -17.68
CA ASP A 86 -20.57 -16.06 -17.58
C ASP A 86 -19.06 -16.36 -17.72
N ASP A 87 -18.24 -15.31 -17.72
CA ASP A 87 -16.79 -15.44 -17.92
C ASP A 87 -16.09 -16.25 -16.82
N VAL A 88 -16.63 -16.22 -15.59
CA VAL A 88 -16.15 -17.06 -14.50
C VAL A 88 -16.46 -18.54 -14.76
N GLY A 89 -17.69 -18.85 -15.15
CA GLY A 89 -18.08 -20.19 -15.58
C GLY A 89 -17.22 -20.71 -16.73
N LYS A 90 -16.87 -19.87 -17.71
CA LYS A 90 -15.95 -20.22 -18.80
C LYS A 90 -14.58 -20.61 -18.26
N SER A 91 -13.96 -19.77 -17.41
CA SER A 91 -12.66 -20.06 -16.80
C SER A 91 -12.67 -21.39 -16.02
N LEU A 92 -13.72 -21.66 -15.24
CA LEU A 92 -13.88 -22.90 -14.48
C LEU A 92 -13.94 -24.13 -15.40
N ILE A 93 -14.75 -24.07 -16.46
CA ILE A 93 -14.88 -25.18 -17.41
C ILE A 93 -13.57 -25.38 -18.18
N LEU A 94 -12.92 -24.31 -18.64
CA LEU A 94 -11.65 -24.40 -19.37
C LEU A 94 -10.55 -25.05 -18.53
N ARG A 95 -10.49 -24.71 -17.24
CA ARG A 95 -9.57 -25.36 -16.30
C ARG A 95 -9.89 -26.86 -16.16
N ARG A 96 -11.16 -27.21 -15.92
CA ARG A 96 -11.60 -28.60 -15.81
C ARG A 96 -11.28 -29.41 -17.08
N VAL A 97 -11.53 -28.83 -18.25
CA VAL A 97 -11.25 -29.45 -19.56
C VAL A 97 -9.75 -29.64 -19.75
N ALA A 98 -8.93 -28.66 -19.36
CA ALA A 98 -7.48 -28.78 -19.38
C ALA A 98 -6.98 -29.92 -18.49
N ASP A 99 -7.52 -30.06 -17.28
CA ASP A 99 -7.17 -31.12 -16.33
C ASP A 99 -7.52 -32.52 -16.87
N ILE A 100 -8.68 -32.66 -17.54
CA ILE A 100 -9.09 -33.91 -18.20
C ILE A 100 -8.15 -34.25 -19.38
N LEU A 101 -7.70 -33.23 -20.11
CA LEU A 101 -6.83 -33.40 -21.27
C LEU A 101 -5.38 -33.71 -20.86
N GLY A 102 -4.90 -33.18 -19.74
CA GLY A 102 -3.58 -33.45 -19.16
C GLY A 102 -2.45 -33.32 -20.18
N ASP A 103 -1.67 -34.39 -20.35
CA ASP A 103 -0.51 -34.45 -21.25
C ASP A 103 -0.83 -34.23 -22.74
N LYS A 104 -2.11 -34.21 -23.13
CA LYS A 104 -2.53 -33.91 -24.51
C LYS A 104 -2.37 -32.43 -24.88
N LEU A 105 -2.13 -31.55 -23.91
CA LEU A 105 -1.89 -30.12 -24.08
C LEU A 105 -0.43 -29.76 -23.72
N PRO A 106 0.56 -30.09 -24.57
CA PRO A 106 1.98 -29.94 -24.23
C PRO A 106 2.45 -28.49 -24.04
N VAL A 107 1.76 -27.50 -24.61
CA VAL A 107 2.16 -26.09 -24.55
C VAL A 107 1.32 -25.32 -23.53
N LEU A 108 -0.01 -25.43 -23.62
CA LEU A 108 -0.91 -24.64 -22.77
C LEU A 108 -1.14 -25.31 -21.41
N GLY A 109 -1.26 -26.64 -21.39
CA GLY A 109 -1.68 -27.44 -20.22
C GLY A 109 -0.94 -27.10 -18.93
N PRO A 110 0.40 -27.10 -18.89
CA PRO A 110 1.17 -26.84 -17.66
C PRO A 110 0.93 -25.46 -17.03
N ASN A 111 0.45 -24.48 -17.80
CA ASN A 111 0.22 -23.12 -17.32
C ASN A 111 -1.26 -22.82 -17.02
N MET A 112 -2.19 -23.75 -17.28
CA MET A 112 -3.63 -23.59 -17.06
C MET A 112 -4.03 -23.47 -15.59
N HIS A 113 -3.12 -23.63 -14.62
CA HIS A 113 -3.38 -23.35 -13.21
C HIS A 113 -3.05 -21.92 -12.79
N LYS A 114 -2.39 -21.13 -13.66
CA LYS A 114 -2.05 -19.73 -13.37
C LYS A 114 -3.26 -18.84 -13.71
N PRO A 115 -3.80 -18.04 -12.77
CA PRO A 115 -5.00 -17.23 -13.00
C PRO A 115 -4.95 -16.41 -14.30
N GLY A 116 -3.96 -15.53 -14.45
CA GLY A 116 -3.82 -14.71 -15.65
C GLY A 116 -3.56 -15.47 -16.95
N TYR A 117 -3.15 -16.75 -16.90
CA TYR A 117 -3.00 -17.56 -18.11
C TYR A 117 -4.34 -18.15 -18.56
N ILE A 118 -5.19 -18.57 -17.61
CA ILE A 118 -6.57 -19.00 -17.90
C ILE A 118 -7.33 -17.85 -18.55
N ASP A 119 -7.19 -16.64 -18.02
CA ASP A 119 -7.90 -15.46 -18.53
C ASP A 119 -7.51 -15.13 -19.98
N GLU A 120 -6.22 -15.30 -20.33
CA GLU A 120 -5.72 -15.14 -21.70
C GLU A 120 -6.25 -16.23 -22.66
N VAL A 121 -6.33 -17.47 -22.20
CA VAL A 121 -6.91 -18.59 -22.97
C VAL A 121 -8.42 -18.41 -23.14
N LYS A 122 -9.14 -18.04 -22.07
CA LYS A 122 -10.57 -17.66 -22.08
C LYS A 122 -10.82 -16.56 -23.10
N SER A 123 -10.02 -15.48 -23.05
CA SER A 123 -10.16 -14.35 -23.96
C SER A 123 -9.95 -14.75 -25.42
N THR A 124 -8.95 -15.62 -25.68
CA THR A 124 -8.70 -16.15 -27.03
C THR A 124 -9.85 -17.03 -27.53
N ILE A 125 -10.43 -17.87 -26.66
CA ILE A 125 -11.57 -18.73 -27.04
C ILE A 125 -12.84 -17.92 -27.23
N SER A 126 -13.08 -16.92 -26.37
CA SER A 126 -14.20 -16.00 -26.53
C SER A 126 -14.06 -15.20 -27.82
N GLU A 127 -12.84 -14.80 -28.20
CA GLU A 127 -12.55 -14.23 -29.52
C GLU A 127 -12.94 -15.19 -30.65
N PHE A 128 -12.55 -16.47 -30.59
CA PHE A 128 -12.93 -17.45 -31.61
C PHE A 128 -14.45 -17.59 -31.73
N MET A 129 -15.17 -17.63 -30.61
CA MET A 129 -16.63 -17.66 -30.61
C MET A 129 -17.24 -16.40 -31.23
N MET A 130 -16.78 -15.20 -30.82
CA MET A 130 -17.28 -13.92 -31.33
C MET A 130 -17.03 -13.72 -32.83
N TYR A 131 -15.91 -14.21 -33.32
CA TYR A 131 -15.54 -14.17 -34.73
C TYR A 131 -16.09 -15.35 -35.54
N GLY A 132 -16.82 -16.26 -34.90
CA GLY A 132 -17.46 -17.41 -35.54
C GLY A 132 -16.48 -18.45 -36.06
N ILE A 133 -15.28 -18.53 -35.48
CA ILE A 133 -14.21 -19.44 -35.89
C ILE A 133 -14.54 -20.85 -35.38
N SER A 134 -14.81 -21.73 -36.33
CA SER A 134 -15.14 -23.15 -36.13
C SER A 134 -13.90 -24.04 -36.07
N ASP A 135 -14.06 -25.30 -35.64
CA ASP A 135 -12.98 -26.30 -35.66
C ASP A 135 -12.39 -26.50 -37.07
N ASP A 136 -13.21 -26.36 -38.12
CA ASP A 136 -12.78 -26.45 -39.52
C ASP A 136 -11.85 -25.29 -39.89
N GLU A 137 -12.18 -24.05 -39.49
CA GLU A 137 -11.34 -22.88 -39.75
C GLU A 137 -10.04 -22.91 -38.93
N LEU A 138 -10.09 -23.36 -37.67
CA LEU A 138 -8.88 -23.61 -36.88
C LEU A 138 -8.00 -24.69 -37.51
N SER A 139 -8.58 -25.72 -38.14
CA SER A 139 -7.82 -26.72 -38.90
C SER A 139 -7.10 -26.10 -40.09
N ILE A 140 -7.72 -25.15 -40.80
CA ILE A 140 -7.09 -24.43 -41.91
C ILE A 140 -5.90 -23.60 -41.39
N LEU A 141 -6.05 -22.91 -40.25
CA LEU A 141 -4.96 -22.15 -39.64
C LEU A 141 -3.83 -23.07 -39.14
N GLU A 142 -4.17 -24.24 -38.58
CA GLU A 142 -3.21 -25.26 -38.18
C GLU A 142 -2.41 -25.76 -39.39
N ASP A 143 -3.07 -26.16 -40.48
CA ASP A 143 -2.40 -26.70 -41.66
C ASP A 143 -1.47 -25.69 -42.35
N ASN A 144 -1.88 -24.41 -42.41
CA ASN A 144 -1.12 -23.34 -43.05
C ASN A 144 -0.03 -22.73 -42.14
N SER A 145 -0.04 -23.02 -40.83
CA SER A 145 0.97 -22.52 -39.87
C SER A 145 2.15 -23.46 -39.65
N LYS A 146 2.24 -24.61 -40.35
CA LYS A 146 3.32 -25.61 -40.22
C LYS A 146 4.74 -25.05 -40.33
N GLY A 147 4.92 -23.91 -41.03
CA GLY A 147 6.20 -23.21 -41.14
C GLY A 147 6.71 -22.54 -39.85
N ARG A 148 5.85 -22.38 -38.82
CA ARG A 148 6.21 -21.84 -37.50
C ARG A 148 5.80 -22.82 -36.40
N GLY A 149 6.74 -23.68 -35.98
CA GLY A 149 6.47 -24.77 -35.02
C GLY A 149 5.80 -24.34 -33.71
N ALA A 150 6.22 -23.21 -33.12
CA ALA A 150 5.65 -22.69 -31.88
C ALA A 150 4.20 -22.21 -32.04
N LEU A 151 3.90 -21.45 -33.09
CA LEU A 151 2.54 -20.98 -33.40
C LEU A 151 1.62 -22.16 -33.71
N ASN A 152 2.09 -23.10 -34.53
CA ASN A 152 1.34 -24.30 -34.88
C ASN A 152 0.96 -25.13 -33.65
N SER A 153 1.89 -25.31 -32.70
CA SER A 153 1.63 -26.05 -31.47
C SER A 153 0.64 -25.33 -30.55
N LYS A 154 0.69 -23.99 -30.48
CA LYS A 154 -0.32 -23.19 -29.75
C LYS A 154 -1.71 -23.33 -30.35
N ILE A 155 -1.84 -23.21 -31.69
CA ILE A 155 -3.14 -23.35 -32.38
C ILE A 155 -3.70 -24.74 -32.16
N LYS A 156 -2.85 -25.77 -32.20
CA LYS A 156 -3.26 -27.16 -31.96
C LYS A 156 -3.83 -27.37 -30.55
N ASP A 157 -3.16 -26.86 -29.53
CA ASP A 157 -3.64 -26.93 -28.15
C ASP A 157 -4.93 -26.12 -27.96
N LEU A 158 -5.00 -24.90 -28.51
CA LEU A 158 -6.20 -24.05 -28.48
C LEU A 158 -7.39 -24.73 -29.17
N ARG A 159 -7.18 -25.33 -30.34
CA ARG A 159 -8.21 -26.07 -31.09
C ARG A 159 -8.74 -27.25 -30.29
N LEU A 160 -7.84 -28.05 -29.70
CA LEU A 160 -8.23 -29.19 -28.87
C LEU A 160 -9.05 -28.73 -27.66
N LEU A 161 -8.58 -27.70 -26.96
CA LEU A 161 -9.22 -27.16 -25.77
C LEU A 161 -10.58 -26.53 -26.10
N TYR A 162 -10.68 -25.78 -27.21
CA TYR A 162 -11.93 -25.21 -27.70
C TYR A 162 -12.97 -26.28 -28.05
N ARG A 163 -12.55 -27.34 -28.76
CA ARG A 163 -13.45 -28.45 -29.11
C ARG A 163 -13.97 -29.21 -27.90
N GLU A 164 -13.11 -29.51 -26.93
CA GLU A 164 -13.54 -30.19 -25.70
C GLU A 164 -14.37 -29.27 -24.80
N PHE A 165 -14.10 -27.96 -24.81
CA PHE A 165 -14.95 -26.97 -24.16
C PHE A 165 -16.37 -26.98 -24.75
N ASP A 166 -16.50 -26.90 -26.08
CA ASP A 166 -17.79 -26.96 -26.78
C ASP A 166 -18.55 -28.26 -26.49
N ASN A 167 -17.84 -29.40 -26.52
CA ASN A 167 -18.41 -30.70 -26.16
C ASN A 167 -18.93 -30.74 -24.71
N TYR A 168 -18.25 -30.05 -23.78
CA TYR A 168 -18.62 -30.04 -22.36
C TYR A 168 -19.89 -29.22 -22.10
N ILE A 169 -20.02 -28.05 -22.75
CA ILE A 169 -21.18 -27.16 -22.59
C ILE A 169 -22.43 -27.68 -23.31
N LYS A 170 -22.25 -28.46 -24.38
CA LYS A 170 -23.32 -28.94 -25.25
C LYS A 170 -24.48 -29.59 -24.50
N GLY A 171 -25.67 -28.99 -24.62
CA GLY A 171 -26.91 -29.47 -24.02
C GLY A 171 -27.08 -29.19 -22.52
N LYS A 172 -26.10 -28.51 -21.89
CA LYS A 172 -26.14 -28.14 -20.46
C LYS A 172 -26.12 -26.63 -20.24
N TYR A 173 -25.27 -25.92 -20.98
CA TYR A 173 -25.04 -24.49 -20.84
C TYR A 173 -25.04 -23.81 -22.22
N ILE A 174 -25.18 -22.50 -22.21
CA ILE A 174 -25.08 -21.65 -23.40
C ILE A 174 -24.16 -20.48 -23.06
N THR A 175 -23.20 -20.19 -23.92
CA THR A 175 -22.35 -19.00 -23.72
C THR A 175 -23.08 -17.72 -24.13
N THR A 176 -22.63 -16.59 -23.59
CA THR A 176 -23.10 -15.26 -24.01
C THR A 176 -23.00 -15.05 -25.53
N GLU A 177 -21.97 -15.61 -26.16
CA GLU A 177 -21.66 -15.49 -27.58
C GLU A 177 -22.59 -16.38 -28.43
N GLU A 178 -22.87 -17.61 -27.98
CA GLU A 178 -23.79 -18.55 -28.64
C GLU A 178 -25.26 -18.10 -28.62
N THR A 179 -25.59 -17.18 -27.71
CA THR A 179 -26.93 -16.57 -27.64
C THR A 179 -27.34 -15.98 -28.99
N LEU A 180 -26.40 -15.39 -29.73
CA LEU A 180 -26.67 -14.83 -31.07
C LEU A 180 -26.82 -15.92 -32.15
N ASP A 181 -26.16 -17.08 -32.01
CA ASP A 181 -26.36 -18.22 -32.91
C ASP A 181 -27.77 -18.81 -32.76
N ILE A 182 -28.25 -18.93 -31.52
CA ILE A 182 -29.61 -19.42 -31.24
C ILE A 182 -30.64 -18.40 -31.74
N LEU A 183 -30.34 -17.11 -31.60
CA LEU A 183 -31.14 -16.03 -32.18
C LEU A 183 -31.29 -16.22 -33.69
N CYS A 184 -30.19 -16.47 -34.42
CA CYS A 184 -30.23 -16.74 -35.86
C CYS A 184 -31.21 -17.86 -36.23
N ASN A 185 -31.24 -18.94 -35.45
CA ASN A 185 -32.13 -20.09 -35.67
C ASN A 185 -33.59 -19.83 -35.27
N SER A 186 -33.83 -18.83 -34.43
CA SER A 186 -35.15 -18.52 -33.86
C SER A 186 -35.88 -17.41 -34.59
N ILE A 187 -35.17 -16.49 -35.26
CA ILE A 187 -35.73 -15.34 -35.99
C ILE A 187 -36.84 -15.77 -36.97
N GLY A 188 -36.64 -16.85 -37.72
CA GLY A 188 -37.63 -17.33 -38.70
C GLY A 188 -38.95 -17.84 -38.10
N LYS A 189 -39.00 -18.05 -36.78
CA LYS A 189 -40.21 -18.50 -36.06
C LYS A 189 -40.94 -17.35 -35.35
N SER A 190 -40.32 -16.17 -35.25
CA SER A 190 -40.87 -15.01 -34.53
C SER A 190 -41.86 -14.23 -35.39
N LYS A 191 -43.03 -13.92 -34.83
CA LYS A 191 -44.02 -13.04 -35.46
C LYS A 191 -43.60 -11.59 -35.37
N LEU A 192 -42.88 -11.22 -34.32
CA LEU A 192 -42.39 -9.86 -34.09
C LEU A 192 -41.51 -9.36 -35.24
N ILE A 193 -40.70 -10.23 -35.87
CA ILE A 193 -39.86 -9.83 -37.01
C ILE A 193 -40.63 -9.73 -38.33
N SER A 194 -41.60 -10.62 -38.56
CA SER A 194 -42.25 -10.84 -39.87
C SER A 194 -43.00 -9.65 -40.49
N ASN A 195 -43.31 -8.61 -39.70
CA ASN A 195 -43.93 -7.36 -40.16
C ASN A 195 -43.27 -6.12 -39.50
N SER A 196 -41.95 -6.17 -39.32
CA SER A 196 -41.20 -5.11 -38.63
C SER A 196 -40.28 -4.30 -39.54
N VAL A 197 -39.96 -3.09 -39.09
CA VAL A 197 -38.89 -2.23 -39.62
C VAL A 197 -37.79 -2.16 -38.58
N LEU A 198 -36.58 -2.57 -38.93
CA LEU A 198 -35.42 -2.56 -38.03
C LEU A 198 -34.48 -1.42 -38.36
N VAL A 199 -34.01 -0.71 -37.33
CA VAL A 199 -33.07 0.40 -37.48
C VAL A 199 -31.86 0.18 -36.59
N PHE A 200 -30.69 0.07 -37.18
CA PHE A 200 -29.42 -0.03 -36.47
C PHE A 200 -28.75 1.36 -36.40
N ASP A 201 -28.59 1.90 -35.20
CA ASP A 201 -27.98 3.21 -34.95
C ASP A 201 -26.85 3.12 -33.90
N GLY A 202 -25.77 3.88 -34.12
CA GLY A 202 -24.64 3.98 -33.18
C GLY A 202 -23.56 2.90 -33.28
N PHE A 203 -23.64 1.97 -34.24
CA PHE A 203 -22.60 0.96 -34.50
C PHE A 203 -21.53 1.47 -35.47
N THR A 204 -20.25 1.17 -35.20
CA THR A 204 -19.12 1.44 -36.11
C THR A 204 -18.77 0.24 -37.00
N GLY A 205 -19.29 -0.93 -36.65
CA GLY A 205 -19.16 -2.19 -37.35
C GLY A 205 -19.87 -3.28 -36.54
N PHE A 206 -19.96 -4.48 -37.12
CA PHE A 206 -20.57 -5.64 -36.49
C PHE A 206 -19.56 -6.79 -36.45
N THR A 207 -19.72 -7.68 -35.46
CA THR A 207 -18.96 -8.93 -35.44
C THR A 207 -19.52 -9.92 -36.48
N PRO A 208 -18.74 -10.93 -36.92
CA PRO A 208 -19.22 -11.95 -37.86
C PRO A 208 -20.54 -12.61 -37.43
N ILE A 209 -20.72 -12.90 -36.13
CA ILE A 209 -21.97 -13.47 -35.63
C ILE A 209 -23.15 -12.47 -35.70
N GLN A 210 -22.92 -11.18 -35.42
CA GLN A 210 -23.94 -10.14 -35.58
C GLN A 210 -24.32 -9.96 -37.06
N TYR A 211 -23.37 -10.07 -37.99
CA TYR A 211 -23.67 -10.08 -39.42
C TYR A 211 -24.58 -11.25 -39.81
N ARG A 212 -24.38 -12.44 -39.25
CA ARG A 212 -25.28 -13.59 -39.48
C ARG A 212 -26.69 -13.34 -38.95
N VAL A 213 -26.83 -12.66 -37.81
CA VAL A 213 -28.14 -12.23 -37.28
C VAL A 213 -28.79 -11.24 -38.24
N ILE A 214 -28.05 -10.22 -38.71
CA ILE A 214 -28.55 -9.23 -39.67
C ILE A 214 -28.96 -9.89 -40.99
N GLU A 215 -28.22 -10.89 -41.47
CA GLU A 215 -28.58 -11.67 -42.66
C GLU A 215 -29.96 -12.31 -42.52
N LYS A 216 -30.24 -12.92 -41.36
CA LYS A 216 -31.54 -13.51 -41.07
C LYS A 216 -32.62 -12.45 -40.92
N LEU A 217 -32.32 -11.31 -40.30
CA LEU A 217 -33.27 -10.19 -40.21
C LEU A 217 -33.61 -9.64 -41.61
N LEU A 218 -32.65 -9.55 -42.52
CA LEU A 218 -32.88 -9.14 -43.92
C LEU A 218 -33.79 -10.11 -44.68
N GLU A 219 -33.76 -11.39 -44.34
CA GLU A 219 -34.57 -12.44 -44.96
C GLU A 219 -36.04 -12.40 -44.51
N TYR A 220 -36.31 -12.08 -43.23
CA TYR A 220 -37.66 -12.18 -42.64
C TYR A 220 -38.35 -10.85 -42.33
N SER A 221 -37.65 -9.71 -42.33
CA SER A 221 -38.23 -8.40 -42.04
C SER A 221 -38.61 -7.62 -43.30
N ASN A 222 -39.47 -6.61 -43.15
CA ASN A 222 -39.88 -5.76 -44.28
C ASN A 222 -38.71 -4.86 -44.73
N GLU A 223 -38.06 -4.20 -43.76
CA GLU A 223 -37.04 -3.19 -44.02
C GLU A 223 -35.99 -3.17 -42.90
N VAL A 224 -34.71 -3.11 -43.29
CA VAL A 224 -33.58 -2.93 -42.40
C VAL A 224 -32.85 -1.65 -42.80
N ILE A 225 -32.73 -0.71 -41.87
CA ILE A 225 -32.05 0.57 -42.07
C ILE A 225 -30.81 0.61 -41.18
N VAL A 226 -29.65 0.90 -41.76
CA VAL A 226 -28.39 0.99 -41.01
C VAL A 226 -27.81 2.39 -41.12
N SER A 227 -27.60 3.05 -39.98
CA SER A 227 -26.87 4.31 -39.93
C SER A 227 -25.37 4.04 -39.98
N VAL A 228 -24.63 4.72 -40.86
CA VAL A 228 -23.17 4.58 -40.93
C VAL A 228 -22.53 5.96 -40.98
N THR A 229 -21.49 6.17 -40.18
CA THR A 229 -20.76 7.44 -40.14
C THR A 229 -19.68 7.45 -41.22
N MET A 230 -19.85 8.26 -42.25
CA MET A 230 -18.90 8.37 -43.38
C MET A 230 -19.01 9.75 -44.02
N ASP A 231 -17.94 10.21 -44.64
CA ASP A 231 -17.96 11.41 -45.48
C ASP A 231 -18.70 11.14 -46.79
N THR A 232 -19.74 11.91 -47.11
CA THR A 232 -20.53 11.74 -48.33
C THR A 232 -19.75 12.11 -49.61
N LYS A 233 -18.56 12.70 -49.49
CA LYS A 233 -17.65 12.96 -50.62
C LYS A 233 -16.91 11.71 -51.08
N GLU A 234 -16.79 10.71 -50.21
CA GLU A 234 -16.23 9.40 -50.56
C GLU A 234 -17.32 8.51 -51.16
N ASN A 235 -16.96 7.62 -52.10
CA ASN A 235 -17.93 6.67 -52.65
C ASN A 235 -18.21 5.56 -51.60
N PRO A 236 -19.42 5.43 -51.04
CA PRO A 236 -19.72 4.41 -50.04
C PRO A 236 -19.77 3.00 -50.61
N TYR A 237 -19.98 2.87 -51.91
CA TYR A 237 -20.16 1.59 -52.60
C TYR A 237 -18.90 1.11 -53.30
N SER A 238 -17.75 1.78 -53.13
CA SER A 238 -16.47 1.28 -53.64
C SER A 238 -16.01 0.07 -52.82
N GLY A 239 -15.77 -1.06 -53.49
CA GLY A 239 -15.26 -2.27 -52.83
C GLY A 239 -13.80 -2.18 -52.37
N GLU A 240 -13.10 -1.10 -52.70
CA GLU A 240 -11.71 -0.83 -52.33
C GLU A 240 -11.65 0.17 -51.18
N TYR A 241 -10.86 -0.16 -50.16
CA TYR A 241 -10.53 0.71 -49.03
C TYR A 241 -9.14 0.37 -48.49
N GLU A 242 -8.39 1.37 -48.04
CA GLU A 242 -7.08 1.18 -47.42
C GLU A 242 -7.19 1.18 -45.88
N GLU A 243 -6.33 0.42 -45.19
CA GLU A 243 -6.33 0.34 -43.71
C GLU A 243 -6.17 1.70 -43.01
N GLN A 244 -5.51 2.64 -43.68
CA GLN A 244 -5.14 3.95 -43.17
C GLN A 244 -6.23 5.02 -43.31
N GLU A 245 -7.31 4.71 -44.03
CA GLU A 245 -8.45 5.61 -44.20
C GLU A 245 -9.22 5.80 -42.88
N LEU A 246 -9.68 7.03 -42.60
CA LEU A 246 -10.44 7.35 -41.40
C LEU A 246 -11.74 6.53 -41.29
N PHE A 247 -12.45 6.38 -42.40
CA PHE A 247 -13.74 5.68 -42.47
C PHE A 247 -13.61 4.24 -42.99
N MET A 248 -12.43 3.61 -42.85
CA MET A 248 -12.19 2.24 -43.28
C MET A 248 -13.22 1.25 -42.70
N LEU A 249 -13.52 1.34 -41.39
CA LEU A 249 -14.54 0.50 -40.75
C LEU A 249 -15.94 0.71 -41.34
N SER A 250 -16.29 1.96 -41.64
CA SER A 250 -17.57 2.31 -42.24
C SER A 250 -17.73 1.71 -43.64
N LYS A 251 -16.69 1.82 -44.48
CA LYS A 251 -16.68 1.23 -45.83
C LYS A 251 -16.74 -0.30 -45.79
N LYS A 252 -15.95 -0.90 -44.90
CA LYS A 252 -15.98 -2.35 -44.65
C LYS A 252 -17.39 -2.81 -44.27
N THR A 253 -18.02 -2.11 -43.32
CA THR A 253 -19.38 -2.43 -42.85
C THR A 253 -20.40 -2.34 -43.98
N ILE A 254 -20.35 -1.29 -44.81
CA ILE A 254 -21.25 -1.15 -45.96
C ILE A 254 -21.03 -2.30 -46.97
N ASN A 255 -19.77 -2.58 -47.31
CA ASN A 255 -19.41 -3.65 -48.24
C ASN A 255 -19.89 -5.03 -47.74
N ASP A 256 -19.71 -5.33 -46.46
CA ASP A 256 -20.10 -6.62 -45.89
C ASP A 256 -21.62 -6.76 -45.80
N LEU A 257 -22.36 -5.70 -45.46
CA LEU A 257 -23.82 -5.68 -45.50
C LEU A 257 -24.37 -5.84 -46.93
N LEU A 258 -23.75 -5.21 -47.92
CA LEU A 258 -24.10 -5.39 -49.33
C LEU A 258 -23.87 -6.85 -49.79
N LYS A 259 -22.78 -7.49 -49.36
CA LYS A 259 -22.55 -8.92 -49.65
C LYS A 259 -23.62 -9.81 -49.01
N LEU A 260 -24.17 -9.43 -47.86
CA LEU A 260 -25.28 -10.16 -47.22
C LEU A 260 -26.57 -10.00 -48.02
N GLU A 261 -26.94 -8.76 -48.39
CA GLU A 261 -28.13 -8.51 -49.23
C GLU A 261 -28.03 -9.30 -50.54
N HIS A 262 -26.88 -9.25 -51.21
CA HIS A 262 -26.62 -10.03 -52.43
C HIS A 262 -26.80 -11.54 -52.24
N ARG A 263 -26.32 -12.10 -51.12
CA ARG A 263 -26.49 -13.53 -50.77
C ARG A 263 -27.95 -13.89 -50.50
N VAL A 264 -28.69 -13.03 -49.81
CA VAL A 264 -30.12 -13.24 -49.52
C VAL A 264 -30.94 -13.19 -50.81
N GLU A 265 -30.70 -12.21 -51.67
CA GLU A 265 -31.37 -12.13 -52.98
C GLU A 265 -31.07 -13.34 -53.85
N GLN A 266 -29.81 -13.81 -53.88
CA GLN A 266 -29.44 -15.03 -54.62
C GLN A 266 -30.28 -16.23 -54.19
N ARG A 267 -30.44 -16.45 -52.87
CA ARG A 267 -31.25 -17.56 -52.35
C ARG A 267 -32.74 -17.40 -52.66
N GLN A 268 -33.28 -16.19 -52.57
CA GLN A 268 -34.71 -15.94 -52.83
C GLN A 268 -35.06 -16.05 -54.33
N MET A 269 -34.14 -15.68 -55.22
CA MET A 269 -34.34 -15.66 -56.67
C MET A 269 -33.78 -16.88 -57.42
N GLU A 270 -33.25 -17.89 -56.70
CA GLU A 270 -32.73 -19.15 -57.27
C GLU A 270 -33.74 -19.88 -58.19
N SER A 271 -35.04 -19.58 -58.05
CA SER A 271 -36.13 -20.15 -58.85
C SER A 271 -36.56 -19.32 -60.07
N VAL A 272 -36.07 -18.08 -60.24
CA VAL A 272 -36.60 -17.10 -61.24
C VAL A 272 -35.52 -16.57 -62.20
N GLY A 273 -34.22 -16.68 -61.88
CA GLY A 273 -33.13 -16.33 -62.80
C GLY A 273 -31.75 -16.17 -62.15
N ARG A 274 -30.69 -15.97 -62.95
CA ARG A 274 -29.32 -15.75 -62.45
C ARG A 274 -29.10 -14.28 -62.08
N ILE A 275 -28.80 -14.01 -60.80
CA ILE A 275 -28.32 -12.70 -60.35
C ILE A 275 -26.87 -12.48 -60.84
N PRO A 276 -26.49 -11.25 -61.26
CA PRO A 276 -25.11 -10.88 -61.57
C PRO A 276 -24.11 -11.19 -60.44
N ASN A 277 -22.80 -11.24 -60.74
CA ASN A 277 -21.79 -11.36 -59.69
C ASN A 277 -21.75 -10.08 -58.82
N PHE A 278 -21.24 -10.19 -57.59
CA PHE A 278 -21.28 -9.11 -56.60
C PHE A 278 -20.82 -7.73 -57.13
N PRO A 279 -19.68 -7.57 -57.83
CA PRO A 279 -19.26 -6.26 -58.33
C PRO A 279 -20.26 -5.63 -59.30
N LEU A 280 -20.84 -6.42 -60.20
CA LEU A 280 -21.85 -5.94 -61.15
C LEU A 280 -23.19 -5.67 -60.46
N TRP A 281 -23.57 -6.51 -59.49
CA TRP A 281 -24.79 -6.34 -58.70
C TRP A 281 -24.80 -5.02 -57.92
N VAL A 282 -23.71 -4.65 -57.26
CA VAL A 282 -23.60 -3.38 -56.51
C VAL A 282 -23.84 -2.16 -57.42
N THR A 283 -23.39 -2.22 -58.68
CA THR A 283 -23.62 -1.12 -59.64
C THR A 283 -25.05 -1.04 -60.17
N LEU A 284 -25.81 -2.13 -60.09
CA LEU A 284 -27.19 -2.21 -60.57
C LEU A 284 -28.22 -2.02 -59.44
N ARG A 285 -27.80 -2.06 -58.17
CA ARG A 285 -28.63 -1.81 -57.00
C ARG A 285 -29.22 -0.40 -57.04
N ASP A 286 -30.50 -0.27 -56.71
CA ASP A 286 -31.16 1.03 -56.63
C ASP A 286 -30.73 1.79 -55.37
N ASN A 287 -29.66 2.56 -55.52
CA ASN A 287 -29.10 3.37 -54.44
C ASN A 287 -29.91 4.66 -54.17
N SER A 288 -30.96 4.96 -54.96
CA SER A 288 -31.82 6.15 -54.73
C SER A 288 -32.66 6.07 -53.46
N LEU A 289 -32.74 4.86 -52.88
CA LEU A 289 -33.47 4.56 -51.67
C LEU A 289 -32.66 4.86 -50.40
N ASP A 290 -31.35 5.06 -50.52
CA ASP A 290 -30.46 5.36 -49.40
C ASP A 290 -30.51 6.86 -49.04
N TYR A 291 -30.39 7.17 -47.75
CA TYR A 291 -30.39 8.54 -47.24
C TYR A 291 -28.96 9.09 -47.19
N LEU A 292 -28.65 10.03 -48.07
CA LEU A 292 -27.38 10.76 -48.11
C LEU A 292 -27.57 12.15 -47.50
N ILE A 293 -26.94 12.41 -46.36
CA ILE A 293 -26.95 13.74 -45.72
C ILE A 293 -25.67 14.48 -46.11
N SER A 294 -25.74 15.28 -47.17
CA SER A 294 -24.61 16.02 -47.75
C SER A 294 -24.75 17.53 -47.58
N ASP A 295 -24.95 17.99 -46.34
CA ASP A 295 -24.91 19.41 -46.02
C ASP A 295 -23.48 19.94 -46.14
N GLU A 296 -23.31 21.23 -46.51
CA GLU A 296 -21.98 21.86 -46.66
C GLU A 296 -21.20 21.89 -45.35
N HIS A 297 -21.90 22.14 -44.23
CA HIS A 297 -21.42 21.93 -42.87
C HIS A 297 -22.36 20.98 -42.13
N VAL A 298 -21.81 20.13 -41.26
CA VAL A 298 -22.64 19.24 -40.42
C VAL A 298 -23.61 20.06 -39.58
N LYS A 299 -24.90 19.69 -39.62
CA LYS A 299 -26.01 20.42 -38.98
C LYS A 299 -25.72 20.80 -37.53
N ARG A 300 -25.10 19.90 -36.76
CA ARG A 300 -24.69 20.12 -35.36
C ARG A 300 -23.74 21.30 -35.18
N LEU A 301 -22.80 21.51 -36.11
CA LEU A 301 -21.71 22.50 -35.99
C LEU A 301 -21.93 23.72 -36.91
N SER A 302 -23.13 23.87 -37.46
CA SER A 302 -23.49 24.98 -38.36
C SER A 302 -23.26 26.37 -37.74
N SER A 303 -23.33 26.49 -36.41
CA SER A 303 -23.06 27.72 -35.66
C SER A 303 -21.63 27.83 -35.12
N ASN A 304 -20.74 26.90 -35.44
CA ASN A 304 -19.38 26.82 -34.89
C ASN A 304 -18.35 26.49 -35.99
N PRO A 305 -17.79 27.50 -36.68
CA PRO A 305 -16.91 27.30 -37.83
C PRO A 305 -15.58 26.60 -37.45
N GLU A 306 -15.09 26.80 -36.24
CA GLU A 306 -13.84 26.18 -35.76
C GLU A 306 -13.99 24.66 -35.62
N LEU A 307 -15.06 24.22 -34.95
CA LEU A 307 -15.35 22.79 -34.77
C LEU A 307 -15.82 22.14 -36.07
N ALA A 308 -16.54 22.86 -36.94
CA ALA A 308 -16.89 22.38 -38.27
C ALA A 308 -15.62 22.14 -39.12
N PHE A 309 -14.66 23.08 -39.08
CA PHE A 309 -13.38 22.90 -39.75
C PHE A 309 -12.59 21.71 -39.18
N LEU A 310 -12.61 21.52 -37.86
CA LEU A 310 -12.00 20.35 -37.22
C LEU A 310 -12.65 19.06 -37.76
N GLU A 311 -13.98 18.97 -37.74
CA GLU A 311 -14.71 17.81 -38.27
C GLU A 311 -14.29 17.52 -39.71
N GLU A 312 -14.31 18.52 -40.60
CA GLU A 312 -14.04 18.35 -42.03
C GLU A 312 -12.60 17.95 -42.39
N ASN A 313 -11.63 18.18 -41.50
CA ASN A 313 -10.21 18.03 -41.83
C ASN A 313 -9.46 17.05 -40.92
N LEU A 314 -9.97 16.74 -39.73
CA LEU A 314 -9.31 15.85 -38.78
C LEU A 314 -9.12 14.45 -39.38
N PHE A 315 -7.88 13.95 -39.31
CA PHE A 315 -7.43 12.65 -39.88
C PHE A 315 -7.62 12.43 -41.38
N ARG A 316 -8.12 13.41 -42.16
CA ARG A 316 -8.15 13.34 -43.63
C ARG A 316 -6.81 13.77 -44.25
N TYR A 317 -6.55 13.33 -45.48
CA TYR A 317 -5.36 13.71 -46.28
C TYR A 317 -5.53 15.12 -46.88
N ASN A 318 -5.70 16.13 -46.03
CA ASN A 318 -5.85 17.52 -46.45
C ASN A 318 -4.84 18.43 -45.75
N SER A 319 -4.36 19.46 -46.46
CA SER A 319 -3.39 20.45 -45.97
C SER A 319 -4.02 21.80 -45.64
N LYS A 320 -5.35 21.89 -45.66
CA LYS A 320 -6.09 23.10 -45.26
C LYS A 320 -5.75 23.51 -43.84
N LYS A 321 -5.72 24.82 -43.62
CA LYS A 321 -5.48 25.46 -42.32
C LYS A 321 -6.63 26.41 -42.01
N PHE A 322 -6.99 26.52 -40.74
CA PHE A 322 -7.94 27.52 -40.27
C PHE A 322 -7.21 28.84 -40.03
N GLU A 323 -7.57 29.89 -40.79
CA GLU A 323 -6.84 31.16 -40.77
C GLU A 323 -7.38 32.18 -39.74
N ASP A 324 -8.60 32.00 -39.24
CA ASP A 324 -9.24 32.90 -38.28
C ASP A 324 -8.75 32.67 -36.83
N GLU A 325 -9.12 33.57 -35.92
CA GLU A 325 -8.87 33.39 -34.49
C GLU A 325 -9.63 32.17 -33.94
N VAL A 326 -8.96 31.41 -33.07
CA VAL A 326 -9.50 30.19 -32.47
C VAL A 326 -9.94 30.50 -31.03
N LYS A 327 -11.24 30.39 -30.74
CA LYS A 327 -11.86 30.71 -29.44
C LYS A 327 -12.65 29.55 -28.84
N LYS A 328 -12.97 28.54 -29.65
CA LYS A 328 -13.79 27.37 -29.29
C LYS A 328 -12.95 26.13 -29.02
N ILE A 329 -11.71 26.09 -29.52
CA ILE A 329 -10.74 25.03 -29.21
C ILE A 329 -9.64 25.60 -28.31
N GLU A 330 -9.39 24.97 -27.18
CA GLU A 330 -8.30 25.34 -26.26
C GLU A 330 -7.41 24.12 -25.96
N ILE A 331 -6.10 24.33 -25.95
CA ILE A 331 -5.13 23.34 -25.49
C ILE A 331 -4.39 23.94 -24.30
N TYR A 332 -4.26 23.18 -23.22
CA TYR A 332 -3.44 23.57 -22.09
C TYR A 332 -2.55 22.45 -21.57
N GLU A 333 -1.39 22.83 -21.04
CA GLU A 333 -0.49 21.94 -20.34
C GLU A 333 -0.48 22.24 -18.84
N ALA A 334 -0.17 21.21 -18.05
CA ALA A 334 -0.05 21.29 -16.60
C ALA A 334 1.14 20.48 -16.10
N SER A 335 1.65 20.81 -14.91
CA SER A 335 2.83 20.14 -14.35
C SER A 335 2.59 18.65 -14.05
N THR A 336 1.43 18.31 -13.46
CA THR A 336 1.06 16.95 -13.05
C THR A 336 -0.41 16.65 -13.37
N PRO A 337 -0.86 15.37 -13.38
CA PRO A 337 -2.26 15.02 -13.60
C PRO A 337 -3.20 15.63 -12.54
N GLU A 338 -2.71 15.79 -11.30
CA GLU A 338 -3.45 16.48 -10.23
C GLU A 338 -3.72 17.95 -10.57
N VAL A 339 -2.70 18.66 -11.08
CA VAL A 339 -2.85 20.04 -11.51
C VAL A 339 -3.72 20.13 -12.76
N GLU A 340 -3.56 19.21 -13.72
CA GLU A 340 -4.39 19.15 -14.93
C GLU A 340 -5.89 19.03 -14.60
N VAL A 341 -6.24 18.10 -13.71
CA VAL A 341 -7.61 17.92 -13.22
C VAL A 341 -8.09 19.16 -12.46
N ARG A 342 -7.25 19.75 -11.61
CA ARG A 342 -7.61 20.98 -10.89
C ARG A 342 -7.93 22.13 -11.85
N GLN A 343 -7.10 22.37 -12.88
CA GLN A 343 -7.36 23.39 -13.90
C GLN A 343 -8.63 23.11 -14.70
N THR A 344 -8.92 21.83 -14.97
CA THR A 344 -10.17 21.39 -15.57
C THR A 344 -11.38 21.77 -14.69
N MET A 345 -11.31 21.48 -13.39
CA MET A 345 -12.39 21.83 -12.45
C MET A 345 -12.58 23.34 -12.30
N ILE A 346 -11.49 24.12 -12.36
CA ILE A 346 -11.56 25.58 -12.40
C ILE A 346 -12.35 26.06 -13.61
N LYS A 347 -12.02 25.56 -14.80
CA LYS A 347 -12.72 25.88 -16.05
C LYS A 347 -14.19 25.44 -16.04
N ILE A 348 -14.49 24.27 -15.48
CA ILE A 348 -15.87 23.79 -15.33
C ILE A 348 -16.66 24.72 -14.41
N ALA A 349 -16.11 25.08 -13.24
CA ALA A 349 -16.78 25.97 -12.32
C ALA A 349 -17.02 27.37 -12.90
N ASP A 350 -16.06 27.91 -13.67
CA ASP A 350 -16.24 29.15 -14.44
C ASP A 350 -17.35 29.03 -15.49
N ALA A 351 -17.36 27.92 -16.24
CA ALA A 351 -18.40 27.65 -17.23
C ALA A 351 -19.81 27.62 -16.61
N ILE A 352 -19.97 27.01 -15.45
CA ILE A 352 -21.26 26.95 -14.74
C ILE A 352 -21.65 28.34 -14.19
N ARG A 353 -20.74 29.06 -13.55
CA ARG A 353 -21.06 30.32 -12.86
C ARG A 353 -21.25 31.50 -13.81
N ASN A 354 -20.37 31.64 -14.80
CA ASN A 354 -20.29 32.84 -15.62
C ASN A 354 -20.87 32.66 -17.04
N ASN A 355 -20.91 31.44 -17.56
CA ASN A 355 -21.30 31.17 -18.94
C ASN A 355 -22.66 30.46 -19.10
N GLY A 356 -23.36 30.19 -17.98
CA GLY A 356 -24.75 29.69 -18.00
C GLY A 356 -24.91 28.23 -18.47
N TYR A 357 -23.86 27.41 -18.37
CA TYR A 357 -23.95 25.98 -18.66
C TYR A 357 -24.49 25.19 -17.46
N ALA A 358 -25.03 24.00 -17.72
CA ALA A 358 -25.39 23.02 -16.69
C ALA A 358 -24.36 21.87 -16.66
N TYR A 359 -24.28 21.13 -15.55
CA TYR A 359 -23.32 20.01 -15.45
C TYR A 359 -23.56 18.94 -16.52
N ARG A 360 -24.83 18.66 -16.84
CA ARG A 360 -25.23 17.74 -17.92
C ARG A 360 -24.79 18.17 -19.33
N ASP A 361 -24.37 19.42 -19.51
CA ASP A 361 -23.88 19.93 -20.79
C ASP A 361 -22.38 19.62 -20.99
N ILE A 362 -21.70 19.06 -19.98
CA ILE A 362 -20.26 18.87 -19.90
C ILE A 362 -19.92 17.39 -19.82
N ALA A 363 -18.88 16.97 -20.53
CA ALA A 363 -18.26 15.67 -20.34
C ALA A 363 -16.73 15.77 -20.24
N ILE A 364 -16.15 14.81 -19.54
CA ILE A 364 -14.72 14.60 -19.40
C ILE A 364 -14.39 13.25 -20.04
N VAL A 365 -13.44 13.24 -20.97
CA VAL A 365 -12.86 12.03 -21.55
C VAL A 365 -11.40 11.97 -21.15
N CYS A 366 -10.93 10.82 -20.69
CA CYS A 366 -9.55 10.61 -20.27
C CYS A 366 -8.84 9.68 -21.26
N GLY A 367 -7.58 9.97 -21.59
CA GLY A 367 -6.73 9.03 -22.32
C GLY A 367 -6.51 7.71 -21.57
N THR A 368 -6.44 7.76 -20.24
CA THR A 368 -6.36 6.58 -19.37
C THR A 368 -7.23 6.80 -18.13
N LEU A 369 -8.45 6.26 -18.12
CA LEU A 369 -9.42 6.51 -17.04
C LEU A 369 -8.89 6.10 -15.66
N ASN A 370 -8.18 4.98 -15.56
CA ASN A 370 -7.62 4.46 -14.31
C ASN A 370 -6.59 5.41 -13.65
N GLU A 371 -5.85 6.19 -14.44
CA GLU A 371 -4.90 7.18 -13.89
C GLU A 371 -5.61 8.42 -13.33
N TYR A 372 -6.80 8.74 -13.86
CA TYR A 372 -7.50 10.00 -13.59
C TYR A 372 -8.72 9.86 -12.67
N SER A 373 -9.37 8.69 -12.60
CA SER A 373 -10.66 8.54 -11.91
C SER A 373 -10.60 8.95 -10.45
N GLY A 374 -9.62 8.45 -9.70
CA GLY A 374 -9.43 8.81 -8.29
C GLY A 374 -9.04 10.27 -8.05
N ILE A 375 -8.33 10.91 -9.00
CA ILE A 375 -7.95 12.33 -8.91
C ILE A 375 -9.17 13.21 -9.20
N ILE A 376 -9.95 12.86 -10.22
CA ILE A 376 -11.19 13.53 -10.60
C ILE A 376 -12.21 13.47 -9.47
N ASP A 377 -12.43 12.30 -8.87
CA ASP A 377 -13.41 12.14 -7.79
C ASP A 377 -13.09 13.06 -6.59
N LYS A 378 -11.85 12.99 -6.08
CA LYS A 378 -11.38 13.82 -4.96
C LYS A 378 -11.40 15.31 -5.28
N THR A 379 -11.02 15.71 -6.49
CA THR A 379 -10.97 17.13 -6.86
C THR A 379 -12.37 17.68 -7.14
N ALA A 380 -13.23 16.93 -7.81
CA ALA A 380 -14.62 17.31 -8.04
C ALA A 380 -15.38 17.50 -6.71
N GLU A 381 -15.14 16.66 -5.71
CA GLU A 381 -15.69 16.82 -4.36
C GLU A 381 -15.28 18.15 -3.71
N LYS A 382 -14.00 18.56 -3.83
CA LYS A 382 -13.51 19.86 -3.36
C LYS A 382 -14.21 21.03 -4.05
N PHE A 383 -14.47 20.92 -5.35
CA PHE A 383 -15.16 21.96 -6.12
C PHE A 383 -16.69 21.90 -6.01
N GLY A 384 -17.25 20.84 -5.40
CA GLY A 384 -18.70 20.61 -5.35
C GLY A 384 -19.30 20.30 -6.72
N ILE A 385 -18.53 19.71 -7.63
CA ILE A 385 -18.96 19.36 -8.99
C ILE A 385 -19.48 17.91 -8.98
N PRO A 386 -20.76 17.66 -9.31
CA PRO A 386 -21.29 16.30 -9.37
C PRO A 386 -20.74 15.58 -10.60
N VAL A 387 -19.91 14.56 -10.36
CA VAL A 387 -19.33 13.72 -11.41
C VAL A 387 -19.90 12.30 -11.36
N TYR A 388 -20.06 11.69 -12.54
CA TYR A 388 -20.30 10.26 -12.67
C TYR A 388 -19.17 9.66 -13.51
N ILE A 389 -18.37 8.81 -12.88
CA ILE A 389 -17.27 8.10 -13.51
C ILE A 389 -17.81 6.76 -14.01
N ASP A 390 -17.77 6.56 -15.33
CA ASP A 390 -18.17 5.31 -15.98
C ASP A 390 -17.08 4.24 -15.83
N GLU A 391 -16.86 3.80 -14.59
CA GLU A 391 -15.95 2.71 -14.22
C GLU A 391 -16.73 1.59 -13.52
N ASN A 392 -16.31 0.35 -13.74
CA ASN A 392 -16.78 -0.77 -12.94
C ASN A 392 -15.91 -0.84 -11.68
N GLN A 393 -16.52 -1.10 -10.52
CA GLN A 393 -15.75 -1.26 -9.29
C GLN A 393 -15.28 -2.71 -9.17
N GLU A 394 -13.97 -2.88 -9.08
CA GLU A 394 -13.33 -4.14 -8.68
C GLU A 394 -13.65 -4.41 -7.21
N LEU A 395 -14.11 -5.63 -6.91
CA LEU A 395 -14.51 -6.03 -5.55
C LEU A 395 -13.40 -6.72 -4.76
N MET A 396 -12.20 -6.91 -5.33
CA MET A 396 -11.12 -7.66 -4.69
C MET A 396 -10.72 -7.13 -3.30
N LEU A 397 -10.86 -5.82 -3.08
CA LEU A 397 -10.56 -5.17 -1.80
C LEU A 397 -11.77 -5.07 -0.86
N ASN A 398 -12.90 -5.68 -1.22
CA ASN A 398 -14.09 -5.66 -0.39
C ASN A 398 -13.88 -6.50 0.88
N PRO A 399 -14.32 -6.03 2.06
CA PRO A 399 -14.04 -6.72 3.32
C PRO A 399 -14.61 -8.15 3.40
N PHE A 400 -15.69 -8.45 2.67
CA PHE A 400 -16.24 -9.81 2.61
C PHE A 400 -15.37 -10.79 1.80
N ILE A 401 -14.76 -10.31 0.72
CA ILE A 401 -13.82 -11.12 -0.07
C ILE A 401 -12.53 -11.35 0.74
N GLU A 402 -12.04 -10.34 1.44
CA GLU A 402 -10.87 -10.46 2.31
C GLU A 402 -11.11 -11.46 3.45
N TYR A 403 -12.31 -11.44 4.07
CA TYR A 403 -12.71 -12.40 5.09
C TYR A 403 -12.66 -13.84 4.59
N ILE A 404 -13.26 -14.12 3.43
CA ILE A 404 -13.29 -15.45 2.83
C ILE A 404 -11.87 -15.92 2.48
N THR A 405 -11.10 -15.06 1.81
CA THR A 405 -9.72 -15.36 1.41
C THR A 405 -8.84 -15.65 2.64
N SER A 406 -8.96 -14.83 3.69
CA SER A 406 -8.20 -15.00 4.92
C SER A 406 -8.60 -16.26 5.67
N ALA A 407 -9.89 -16.61 5.74
CA ALA A 407 -10.37 -17.85 6.36
C ALA A 407 -9.77 -19.10 5.68
N LEU A 408 -9.75 -19.12 4.34
CA LEU A 408 -9.10 -20.18 3.56
C LEU A 408 -7.59 -20.21 3.79
N ASN A 409 -6.93 -19.04 3.78
CA ASN A 409 -5.49 -18.96 4.02
C ASN A 409 -5.09 -19.45 5.42
N ILE A 410 -5.86 -19.15 6.47
CA ILE A 410 -5.62 -19.68 7.83
C ILE A 410 -5.64 -21.22 7.82
N ALA A 411 -6.61 -21.82 7.12
CA ALA A 411 -6.71 -23.28 7.01
C ALA A 411 -5.54 -23.89 6.22
N ILE A 412 -5.08 -23.23 5.16
CA ILE A 412 -3.96 -23.68 4.32
C ILE A 412 -2.61 -23.51 5.03
N SER A 413 -2.35 -22.34 5.60
CA SER A 413 -1.06 -21.96 6.21
C SER A 413 -0.91 -22.48 7.63
N GLY A 414 -2.02 -22.86 8.28
CA GLY A 414 -2.05 -23.33 9.66
C GLY A 414 -1.85 -22.20 10.66
N TYR A 415 -2.65 -21.13 10.55
CA TYR A 415 -2.60 -19.94 11.41
C TYR A 415 -1.30 -19.14 11.28
N LYS A 416 -0.94 -18.76 10.05
CA LYS A 416 0.09 -17.73 9.84
C LYS A 416 -0.40 -16.41 10.44
N TYR A 417 0.53 -15.63 10.99
CA TYR A 417 0.24 -14.36 11.66
C TYR A 417 -0.62 -13.43 10.79
N GLU A 418 -0.19 -13.15 9.55
CA GLU A 418 -0.90 -12.18 8.71
C GLU A 418 -2.32 -12.64 8.40
N ASP A 419 -2.51 -13.93 8.06
CA ASP A 419 -3.82 -14.47 7.69
C ASP A 419 -4.84 -14.36 8.85
N VAL A 420 -4.40 -14.61 10.10
CA VAL A 420 -5.27 -14.50 11.28
C VAL A 420 -5.71 -13.06 11.51
N PHE A 421 -4.79 -12.09 11.42
CA PHE A 421 -5.13 -10.69 11.67
C PHE A 421 -5.85 -10.03 10.49
N HIS A 422 -5.63 -10.47 9.25
CA HIS A 422 -6.47 -10.08 8.12
C HIS A 422 -7.90 -10.58 8.29
N TYR A 423 -8.09 -11.84 8.70
CA TYR A 423 -9.42 -12.39 9.02
C TYR A 423 -10.12 -11.57 10.12
N MET A 424 -9.43 -11.27 11.23
CA MET A 424 -10.03 -10.49 12.32
C MET A 424 -10.34 -9.05 11.91
N ARG A 425 -9.41 -8.37 11.23
CA ARG A 425 -9.53 -6.97 10.80
C ARG A 425 -10.41 -6.77 9.55
N SER A 426 -10.88 -7.85 8.92
CA SER A 426 -11.80 -7.79 7.76
C SER A 426 -13.14 -7.12 8.09
N GLY A 427 -13.49 -6.90 9.36
CA GLY A 427 -14.78 -6.33 9.77
C GLY A 427 -15.97 -7.28 9.59
N MET A 428 -15.74 -8.50 9.08
CA MET A 428 -16.75 -9.56 9.00
C MET A 428 -16.65 -10.53 10.18
N SER A 429 -15.50 -10.61 10.86
CA SER A 429 -15.37 -11.40 12.09
C SER A 429 -16.19 -10.78 13.24
N SER A 430 -16.45 -11.56 14.29
CA SER A 430 -17.21 -11.08 15.46
C SER A 430 -16.36 -10.36 16.52
N PHE A 431 -15.10 -10.02 16.21
CA PHE A 431 -14.17 -9.40 17.15
C PHE A 431 -14.14 -7.87 17.02
N SER A 432 -13.96 -7.18 18.15
CA SER A 432 -13.72 -5.74 18.14
C SER A 432 -12.28 -5.40 17.72
N GLU A 433 -12.03 -4.14 17.35
CA GLU A 433 -10.67 -3.66 17.08
C GLU A 433 -9.77 -3.82 18.31
N GLU A 434 -10.27 -3.48 19.51
CA GLU A 434 -9.54 -3.62 20.77
C GLU A 434 -9.21 -5.08 21.11
N ASP A 435 -10.14 -6.00 20.88
CA ASP A 435 -9.94 -7.44 21.03
C ASP A 435 -8.82 -7.93 20.12
N THR A 436 -8.86 -7.49 18.86
CA THR A 436 -7.89 -7.86 17.83
C THR A 436 -6.49 -7.35 18.18
N ASP A 437 -6.37 -6.09 18.59
CA ASP A 437 -5.10 -5.49 19.01
C ASP A 437 -4.52 -6.18 20.25
N LEU A 438 -5.37 -6.55 21.22
CA LEU A 438 -4.96 -7.29 22.42
C LEU A 438 -4.39 -8.68 22.05
N LEU A 439 -5.09 -9.42 21.19
CA LEU A 439 -4.63 -10.72 20.72
C LEU A 439 -3.35 -10.60 19.89
N GLU A 440 -3.24 -9.57 19.05
CA GLU A 440 -2.04 -9.31 18.23
C GLU A 440 -0.81 -9.09 19.09
N ASN A 441 -0.90 -8.23 20.09
CA ASN A 441 0.21 -7.97 21.02
C ASN A 441 0.63 -9.26 21.74
N TYR A 442 -0.33 -10.11 22.13
CA TYR A 442 -0.05 -11.39 22.78
C TYR A 442 0.63 -12.41 21.87
N VAL A 443 0.11 -12.57 20.64
CA VAL A 443 0.66 -13.49 19.63
C VAL A 443 2.08 -13.09 19.25
N ARG A 444 2.37 -11.78 19.12
CA ARG A 444 3.70 -11.25 18.78
C ARG A 444 4.70 -11.44 19.91
N ALA A 445 4.35 -11.07 21.14
CA ALA A 445 5.26 -11.19 22.29
C ALA A 445 5.65 -12.64 22.60
N LEU A 446 4.78 -13.61 22.31
CA LEU A 446 5.04 -15.03 22.55
C LEU A 446 5.38 -15.84 21.30
N GLY A 447 5.40 -15.20 20.13
CA GLY A 447 5.76 -15.83 18.85
C GLY A 447 4.83 -16.99 18.48
N ILE A 448 3.54 -16.86 18.81
CA ILE A 448 2.54 -17.93 18.61
C ILE A 448 2.34 -18.13 17.10
N LYS A 449 2.69 -19.31 16.63
CA LYS A 449 2.64 -19.66 15.21
C LYS A 449 2.36 -21.14 15.00
N GLY A 450 1.68 -21.41 13.89
CA GLY A 450 1.41 -22.77 13.47
C GLY A 450 0.28 -23.41 14.27
N ARG A 451 -0.37 -24.37 13.62
CA ARG A 451 -1.54 -25.08 14.15
C ARG A 451 -1.36 -25.64 15.56
N LYS A 452 -0.20 -26.22 15.87
CA LYS A 452 0.06 -26.79 17.21
C LYS A 452 -0.14 -25.79 18.34
N GLN A 453 0.39 -24.57 18.19
CA GLN A 453 0.32 -23.56 19.26
C GLN A 453 -1.05 -22.87 19.33
N TRP A 454 -1.77 -22.80 18.21
CA TRP A 454 -3.13 -22.27 18.13
C TRP A 454 -4.18 -23.26 18.61
N ASP A 455 -3.95 -24.58 18.47
CA ASP A 455 -4.83 -25.63 18.98
C ASP A 455 -4.63 -25.83 20.50
N ASP A 456 -3.41 -25.60 21.00
CA ASP A 456 -3.09 -25.64 22.43
C ASP A 456 -3.74 -24.47 23.19
N ARG A 457 -4.14 -24.72 24.44
CA ARG A 457 -4.72 -23.68 25.32
C ARG A 457 -3.70 -22.56 25.57
N PHE A 458 -4.12 -21.32 25.41
CA PHE A 458 -3.33 -20.16 25.80
C PHE A 458 -3.19 -20.13 27.32
N SER A 459 -2.01 -20.51 27.79
CA SER A 459 -1.67 -20.67 29.20
C SER A 459 -0.40 -19.91 29.60
N ARG A 460 0.39 -19.47 28.61
CA ARG A 460 1.60 -18.70 28.82
C ARG A 460 1.22 -17.25 29.12
N ARG A 461 1.76 -16.70 30.20
CA ARG A 461 1.57 -15.28 30.51
C ARG A 461 2.50 -14.44 29.66
N MET A 462 2.11 -13.20 29.38
CA MET A 462 2.99 -12.22 28.74
C MET A 462 4.31 -12.10 29.53
N PRO A 463 5.47 -12.02 28.86
CA PRO A 463 6.75 -11.80 29.51
C PRO A 463 6.69 -10.55 30.39
N LYS A 464 6.80 -10.71 31.71
CA LYS A 464 6.76 -9.55 32.62
C LYS A 464 8.13 -8.85 32.60
N HIS A 465 8.34 -7.87 31.73
CA HIS A 465 9.54 -7.02 31.81
C HIS A 465 9.50 -5.98 32.94
N PHE A 466 8.40 -5.87 33.69
CA PHE A 466 8.35 -5.03 34.88
C PHE A 466 7.64 -5.71 36.05
N LYS A 467 8.32 -5.77 37.20
CA LYS A 467 7.73 -6.14 38.49
C LYS A 467 6.68 -5.12 38.89
N SER A 468 5.51 -5.61 39.26
CA SER A 468 4.77 -5.13 40.43
C SER A 468 4.41 -6.36 41.27
N LYS A 469 4.93 -6.40 42.51
CA LYS A 469 4.62 -7.42 43.52
C LYS A 469 3.25 -7.12 44.18
N LYS A 470 2.25 -6.65 43.43
CA LYS A 470 0.89 -6.45 43.95
C LYS A 470 0.00 -7.63 43.56
N LYS A 471 -0.71 -8.18 44.56
CA LYS A 471 -1.70 -9.27 44.37
C LYS A 471 -2.88 -8.88 43.46
N GLU A 472 -3.14 -7.59 43.26
CA GLU A 472 -4.20 -7.08 42.38
C GLU A 472 -3.88 -7.29 40.88
N ASP A 473 -2.60 -7.28 40.49
CA ASP A 473 -2.19 -7.48 39.09
C ASP A 473 -2.44 -8.92 38.61
N ASP A 474 -2.47 -9.91 39.51
CA ASP A 474 -2.74 -11.32 39.16
C ASP A 474 -4.20 -11.55 38.71
N PHE A 475 -5.18 -10.81 39.25
CA PHE A 475 -6.59 -10.97 38.84
C PHE A 475 -6.85 -10.40 37.43
N ARG A 476 -6.25 -9.25 37.12
CA ARG A 476 -6.37 -8.61 35.81
C ARG A 476 -5.68 -9.44 34.72
N ASP A 477 -4.52 -10.03 35.03
CA ASP A 477 -3.84 -10.97 34.12
C ASP A 477 -4.71 -12.20 33.82
N ILE A 478 -5.41 -12.74 34.82
CA ILE A 478 -6.32 -13.88 34.63
C ILE A 478 -7.48 -13.50 33.71
N GLU A 479 -8.10 -12.34 33.91
CA GLU A 479 -9.20 -11.86 33.07
C GLU A 479 -8.77 -11.67 31.61
N ILE A 480 -7.59 -11.08 31.39
CA ILE A 480 -7.01 -10.92 30.05
C ILE A 480 -6.75 -12.29 29.41
N MET A 481 -6.18 -13.24 30.14
CA MET A 481 -5.93 -14.59 29.63
C MET A 481 -7.22 -15.35 29.31
N GLU A 482 -8.27 -15.20 30.11
CA GLU A 482 -9.58 -15.77 29.80
C GLU A 482 -10.20 -15.15 28.55
N ARG A 483 -10.06 -13.83 28.36
CA ARG A 483 -10.50 -13.13 27.14
C ARG A 483 -9.74 -13.63 25.91
N LEU A 484 -8.40 -13.76 25.99
CA LEU A 484 -7.55 -14.29 24.93
C LEU A 484 -7.90 -15.73 24.55
N GLU A 485 -8.12 -16.60 25.54
CA GLU A 485 -8.51 -18.00 25.29
C GLU A 485 -9.90 -18.08 24.65
N LYS A 486 -10.86 -17.25 25.07
CA LYS A 486 -12.18 -17.17 24.42
C LYS A 486 -12.05 -16.76 22.95
N MET A 487 -11.21 -15.79 22.63
CA MET A 487 -10.98 -15.38 21.24
C MET A 487 -10.35 -16.48 20.42
N ARG A 488 -9.30 -17.14 20.94
CA ARG A 488 -8.69 -18.32 20.30
C ARG A 488 -9.71 -19.41 20.01
N MET A 489 -10.51 -19.77 21.01
CA MET A 489 -11.57 -20.78 20.87
C MET A 489 -12.58 -20.38 19.80
N ALA A 490 -13.03 -19.13 19.77
CA ALA A 490 -13.96 -18.63 18.77
C ALA A 490 -13.39 -18.73 17.34
N ILE A 491 -12.12 -18.36 17.13
CA ILE A 491 -11.46 -18.51 15.82
C ILE A 491 -11.36 -19.99 15.42
N SER A 492 -10.87 -20.84 16.33
CA SER A 492 -10.69 -22.27 16.04
C SER A 492 -12.02 -23.01 15.81
N GLN A 493 -13.09 -22.63 16.53
CA GLN A 493 -14.42 -23.20 16.34
C GLN A 493 -15.08 -22.67 15.07
N GLY A 494 -15.00 -21.37 14.81
CA GLY A 494 -15.58 -20.76 13.61
C GLY A 494 -14.96 -21.32 12.32
N LEU A 495 -13.66 -21.60 12.33
CA LEU A 495 -12.94 -22.15 11.18
C LEU A 495 -12.88 -23.69 11.15
N SER A 496 -13.44 -24.37 12.14
CA SER A 496 -13.37 -25.84 12.23
C SER A 496 -13.89 -26.57 10.99
N PRO A 497 -14.97 -26.12 10.31
CA PRO A 497 -15.45 -26.77 9.10
C PRO A 497 -14.38 -26.85 8.00
N LEU A 498 -13.54 -25.82 7.86
CA LEU A 498 -12.47 -25.79 6.86
C LEU A 498 -11.28 -26.69 7.25
N PHE A 499 -10.96 -26.78 8.54
CA PHE A 499 -9.86 -27.61 9.05
C PHE A 499 -10.16 -29.12 9.04
N GLU A 500 -11.44 -29.51 9.05
CA GLU A 500 -11.87 -30.90 9.03
C GLU A 500 -11.80 -31.53 7.63
N ILE A 501 -11.73 -30.71 6.57
CA ILE A 501 -11.58 -31.16 5.19
C ILE A 501 -10.13 -31.58 4.94
N LYS A 502 -9.87 -32.89 5.05
CA LYS A 502 -8.56 -33.50 4.74
C LYS A 502 -8.38 -33.84 3.25
N LYS A 503 -9.48 -34.26 2.61
CA LYS A 503 -9.66 -34.49 1.17
C LYS A 503 -11.16 -34.31 0.91
N GLY A 504 -11.52 -33.33 0.11
CA GLY A 504 -12.91 -33.01 -0.20
C GLY A 504 -13.02 -32.64 -1.66
N THR A 505 -14.21 -32.87 -2.20
CA THR A 505 -14.61 -32.33 -3.49
C THR A 505 -14.81 -30.81 -3.38
N ALA A 506 -14.85 -30.09 -4.50
CA ALA A 506 -15.15 -28.66 -4.47
C ALA A 506 -16.51 -28.36 -3.79
N LEU A 507 -17.46 -29.31 -3.86
CA LEU A 507 -18.73 -29.22 -3.13
C LEU A 507 -18.52 -29.20 -1.61
N ASP A 508 -17.73 -30.14 -1.07
CA ASP A 508 -17.47 -30.25 0.37
C ASP A 508 -16.81 -28.97 0.92
N ILE A 509 -15.84 -28.42 0.19
CA ILE A 509 -15.17 -27.15 0.56
C ILE A 509 -16.14 -25.98 0.51
N THR A 510 -17.01 -25.93 -0.49
CA THR A 510 -18.00 -24.85 -0.62
C THR A 510 -19.03 -24.91 0.51
N GLU A 511 -19.49 -26.10 0.90
CA GLU A 511 -20.43 -26.27 2.02
C GLU A 511 -19.80 -25.88 3.36
N ALA A 512 -18.55 -26.24 3.61
CA ALA A 512 -17.83 -25.80 4.80
C ALA A 512 -17.64 -24.27 4.82
N LEU A 513 -17.30 -23.65 3.68
CA LEU A 513 -17.17 -22.20 3.59
C LEU A 513 -18.51 -21.49 3.84
N LEU A 514 -19.62 -22.01 3.33
CA LEU A 514 -20.95 -21.47 3.60
C LEU A 514 -21.30 -21.52 5.09
N GLN A 515 -20.94 -22.61 5.79
CA GLN A 515 -21.12 -22.69 7.24
C GLN A 515 -20.32 -21.60 7.98
N VAL A 516 -19.09 -21.32 7.56
CA VAL A 516 -18.26 -20.24 8.14
C VAL A 516 -18.89 -18.87 7.90
N ILE A 517 -19.46 -18.63 6.71
CA ILE A 517 -20.12 -17.36 6.36
C ILE A 517 -21.42 -17.16 7.18
N GLU A 518 -22.20 -18.22 7.35
CA GLU A 518 -23.47 -18.17 8.12
C GLU A 518 -23.23 -18.00 9.63
N GLN A 519 -22.20 -18.65 10.18
CA GLN A 519 -21.88 -18.56 11.61
C GLN A 519 -21.54 -17.13 12.07
N ASP A 520 -20.89 -16.33 11.23
CA ASP A 520 -20.48 -14.96 11.54
C ASP A 520 -21.50 -13.88 11.10
N ASP A 521 -22.68 -14.27 10.59
CA ASP A 521 -23.72 -13.35 10.07
C ASP A 521 -23.16 -12.27 9.13
N CYS A 522 -22.34 -12.69 8.16
CA CYS A 522 -21.70 -11.75 7.23
C CYS A 522 -22.73 -10.89 6.47
N LYS A 523 -23.93 -11.42 6.20
CA LYS A 523 -25.01 -10.66 5.55
C LYS A 523 -25.49 -9.49 6.40
N GLY A 524 -25.81 -9.72 7.68
CA GLY A 524 -26.23 -8.65 8.58
C GLY A 524 -25.15 -7.58 8.78
N LYS A 525 -23.87 -7.97 8.80
CA LYS A 525 -22.73 -7.05 8.87
C LYS A 525 -22.59 -6.20 7.60
N LEU A 526 -22.74 -6.80 6.42
CA LEU A 526 -22.74 -6.06 5.15
C LEU A 526 -23.92 -5.06 5.05
N ASP A 527 -25.11 -5.46 5.51
CA ASP A 527 -26.28 -4.56 5.60
C ASP A 527 -26.00 -3.36 6.53
N SER A 528 -25.30 -3.59 7.64
CA SER A 528 -24.89 -2.53 8.57
C SER A 528 -23.89 -1.56 7.92
N PHE A 529 -22.92 -2.06 7.14
CA PHE A 529 -22.01 -1.21 6.36
C PHE A 529 -22.74 -0.41 5.28
N ARG A 530 -23.69 -1.02 4.56
CA ARG A 530 -24.56 -0.32 3.60
C ARG A 530 -25.24 0.87 4.29
N ASP A 531 -25.85 0.65 5.43
CA ASP A 531 -26.60 1.68 6.16
C ASP A 531 -25.66 2.80 6.67
N LEU A 532 -24.46 2.45 7.13
CA LEU A 532 -23.42 3.41 7.49
C LEU A 532 -23.01 4.29 6.30
N PHE A 533 -22.78 3.70 5.13
CA PHE A 533 -22.44 4.46 3.93
C PHE A 533 -23.59 5.34 3.44
N LEU A 534 -24.84 4.89 3.55
CA LEU A 534 -26.02 5.72 3.27
C LEU A 534 -26.11 6.93 4.20
N GLN A 535 -25.88 6.73 5.51
CA GLN A 535 -25.87 7.82 6.50
C GLN A 535 -24.74 8.82 6.24
N ASN A 536 -23.59 8.34 5.80
CA ASN A 536 -22.44 9.17 5.41
C ASN A 536 -22.59 9.79 4.00
N GLY A 537 -23.72 9.59 3.32
CA GLY A 537 -23.98 10.12 1.98
C GLY A 537 -23.25 9.40 0.82
N ASN A 538 -22.49 8.33 1.11
CA ASN A 538 -21.76 7.56 0.10
C ASN A 538 -22.65 6.47 -0.53
N ARG A 539 -23.55 6.90 -1.42
CA ARG A 539 -24.49 6.00 -2.12
C ARG A 539 -23.79 4.97 -3.01
N LYS A 540 -22.62 5.32 -3.58
CA LYS A 540 -21.83 4.41 -4.45
C LYS A 540 -21.40 3.18 -3.66
N LYS A 541 -20.73 3.37 -2.51
CA LYS A 541 -20.32 2.27 -1.63
C LYS A 541 -21.51 1.53 -1.02
N ALA A 542 -22.61 2.21 -0.68
CA ALA A 542 -23.79 1.51 -0.18
C ALA A 542 -24.31 0.48 -1.20
N LYS A 543 -24.37 0.84 -2.48
CA LYS A 543 -24.81 -0.07 -3.54
C LYS A 543 -23.83 -1.22 -3.79
N GLU A 544 -22.53 -0.97 -3.62
CA GLU A 544 -21.51 -2.03 -3.64
C GLU A 544 -21.83 -3.10 -2.58
N PHE A 545 -21.96 -2.69 -1.32
CA PHE A 545 -22.23 -3.58 -0.19
C PHE A 545 -23.61 -4.27 -0.29
N GLU A 546 -24.58 -3.65 -0.95
CA GLU A 546 -25.90 -4.25 -1.25
C GLU A 546 -25.79 -5.44 -2.22
N GLN A 547 -24.88 -5.40 -3.20
CA GLN A 547 -24.82 -6.39 -4.28
C GLN A 547 -23.76 -7.48 -4.10
N VAL A 548 -22.70 -7.21 -3.32
CA VAL A 548 -21.54 -8.10 -3.17
C VAL A 548 -21.93 -9.48 -2.66
N TYR A 549 -22.82 -9.55 -1.66
CA TYR A 549 -23.24 -10.82 -1.06
C TYR A 549 -23.86 -11.76 -2.10
N ASP A 550 -24.86 -11.28 -2.85
CA ASP A 550 -25.58 -12.09 -3.83
C ASP A 550 -24.65 -12.55 -4.98
N LYS A 551 -23.71 -11.69 -5.38
CA LYS A 551 -22.71 -12.02 -6.40
C LYS A 551 -21.73 -13.12 -5.94
N VAL A 552 -21.24 -13.04 -4.70
CA VAL A 552 -20.37 -14.07 -4.13
C VAL A 552 -21.13 -15.38 -3.96
N MET A 553 -22.38 -15.34 -3.50
CA MET A 553 -23.20 -16.55 -3.37
C MET A 553 -23.50 -17.21 -4.73
N ALA A 554 -23.75 -16.40 -5.77
CA ALA A 554 -23.90 -16.92 -7.12
C ALA A 554 -22.63 -17.63 -7.63
N LEU A 555 -21.45 -17.07 -7.35
CA LEU A 555 -20.16 -17.70 -7.69
C LEU A 555 -19.99 -19.05 -6.97
N LEU A 556 -20.27 -19.11 -5.66
CA LEU A 556 -20.18 -20.37 -4.91
C LEU A 556 -21.14 -21.43 -5.47
N GLU A 557 -22.35 -21.05 -5.87
CA GLU A 557 -23.31 -21.96 -6.49
C GLU A 557 -22.86 -22.46 -7.87
N GLN A 558 -22.24 -21.59 -8.67
CA GLN A 558 -21.62 -21.98 -9.94
C GLN A 558 -20.50 -22.99 -9.74
N ILE A 559 -19.62 -22.79 -8.73
CA ILE A 559 -18.55 -23.73 -8.39
C ILE A 559 -19.13 -25.11 -8.05
N LYS A 560 -20.19 -25.17 -7.21
CA LYS A 560 -20.89 -26.42 -6.90
C LYS A 560 -21.45 -27.11 -8.14
N THR A 561 -22.04 -26.35 -9.05
CA THR A 561 -22.70 -26.90 -10.23
C THR A 561 -21.71 -27.39 -11.29
N ILE A 562 -20.60 -26.67 -11.50
CA ILE A 562 -19.65 -26.92 -12.59
C ILE A 562 -18.54 -27.89 -12.18
N ILE A 563 -17.91 -27.69 -11.02
CA ILE A 563 -16.75 -28.49 -10.58
C ILE A 563 -16.99 -29.18 -9.23
N GLY A 564 -18.23 -29.18 -8.72
CA GLY A 564 -18.55 -29.67 -7.38
C GLY A 564 -18.10 -31.11 -7.09
N SER A 565 -18.09 -31.99 -8.10
CA SER A 565 -17.64 -33.39 -7.98
C SER A 565 -16.12 -33.57 -7.95
N ASP A 566 -15.35 -32.54 -8.30
CA ASP A 566 -13.94 -32.67 -8.61
C ASP A 566 -13.11 -32.59 -7.31
N GLU A 567 -12.14 -33.49 -7.16
CA GLU A 567 -11.22 -33.45 -6.03
C GLU A 567 -10.23 -32.30 -6.20
N VAL A 568 -10.27 -31.32 -5.29
CA VAL A 568 -9.40 -30.14 -5.32
C VAL A 568 -8.80 -29.91 -3.93
N SER A 569 -7.55 -29.45 -3.88
CA SER A 569 -6.95 -29.00 -2.63
C SER A 569 -7.54 -27.65 -2.20
N LEU A 570 -7.47 -27.33 -0.90
CA LEU A 570 -7.89 -26.00 -0.40
C LEU A 570 -7.14 -24.85 -1.08
N ALA A 571 -5.86 -25.04 -1.39
CA ALA A 571 -5.05 -24.03 -2.09
C ALA A 571 -5.55 -23.80 -3.52
N GLU A 572 -5.82 -24.88 -4.27
CA GLU A 572 -6.38 -24.76 -5.61
C GLU A 572 -7.79 -24.17 -5.59
N TYR A 573 -8.63 -24.56 -4.62
CA TYR A 573 -9.97 -23.99 -4.45
C TYR A 573 -9.91 -22.49 -4.17
N ARG A 574 -9.01 -22.04 -3.29
CA ARG A 574 -8.77 -20.61 -3.06
C ARG A 574 -8.36 -19.89 -4.34
N ASP A 575 -7.44 -20.46 -5.12
CA ASP A 575 -6.99 -19.83 -6.38
C ASP A 575 -8.12 -19.73 -7.41
N ILE A 576 -9.00 -20.74 -7.45
CA ILE A 576 -10.23 -20.72 -8.26
C ILE A 576 -11.15 -19.59 -7.80
N LEU A 577 -11.39 -19.49 -6.50
CA LEU A 577 -12.29 -18.50 -5.93
C LEU A 577 -11.76 -17.08 -6.13
N MET A 578 -10.45 -16.86 -5.97
CA MET A 578 -9.79 -15.59 -6.24
C MET A 578 -9.90 -15.17 -7.71
N ALA A 579 -9.72 -16.11 -8.65
CA ALA A 579 -9.95 -15.83 -10.06
C ALA A 579 -11.41 -15.44 -10.31
N GLY A 580 -12.36 -16.14 -9.67
CA GLY A 580 -13.78 -15.78 -9.74
C GLY A 580 -14.06 -14.38 -9.18
N PHE A 581 -13.49 -14.02 -8.02
CA PHE A 581 -13.65 -12.70 -7.41
C PHE A 581 -13.10 -11.56 -8.28
N GLY A 582 -12.00 -11.80 -9.00
CA GLY A 582 -11.40 -10.81 -9.90
C GLY A 582 -12.31 -10.38 -11.06
N GLU A 583 -13.23 -11.25 -11.47
CA GLU A 583 -14.18 -11.00 -12.57
C GLU A 583 -15.51 -10.40 -12.06
N ILE A 584 -15.74 -10.38 -10.74
CA ILE A 584 -16.97 -9.81 -10.20
C ILE A 584 -16.90 -8.29 -10.24
N GLU A 585 -17.59 -7.70 -11.20
CA GLU A 585 -17.73 -6.26 -11.34
C GLU A 585 -19.08 -5.75 -10.83
N VAL A 586 -19.08 -4.60 -10.13
CA VAL A 586 -20.30 -3.88 -9.78
C VAL A 586 -20.41 -2.61 -10.63
N GLY A 587 -21.32 -2.64 -11.59
CA GLY A 587 -21.70 -1.47 -12.39
C GLY A 587 -22.66 -0.57 -11.61
N THR A 588 -22.37 0.73 -11.58
CA THR A 588 -23.30 1.71 -11.03
C THR A 588 -24.11 2.33 -12.16
N ILE A 589 -25.44 2.40 -12.03
CA ILE A 589 -26.28 3.15 -12.97
C ILE A 589 -26.45 4.55 -12.37
N PRO A 590 -26.14 5.61 -13.11
CA PRO A 590 -26.28 6.95 -12.59
C PRO A 590 -27.76 7.30 -12.34
N GLN A 591 -28.07 7.73 -11.12
CA GLN A 591 -29.44 8.08 -10.71
C GLN A 591 -29.76 9.59 -10.87
N ASP A 592 -28.76 10.48 -10.83
CA ASP A 592 -28.95 11.93 -10.84
C ASP A 592 -28.98 12.52 -12.25
N VAL A 593 -29.82 13.53 -12.54
CA VAL A 593 -30.01 14.04 -13.92
C VAL A 593 -28.95 15.08 -14.33
N ASP A 594 -28.49 15.95 -13.42
CA ASP A 594 -27.57 17.05 -13.72
C ASP A 594 -26.17 16.80 -13.15
N ARG A 595 -25.27 16.29 -13.99
CA ARG A 595 -23.94 15.81 -13.61
C ARG A 595 -22.98 15.80 -14.79
N VAL A 596 -21.69 15.89 -14.51
CA VAL A 596 -20.61 15.74 -15.49
C VAL A 596 -20.34 14.25 -15.68
N ILE A 597 -20.35 13.78 -16.93
CA ILE A 597 -20.02 12.39 -17.25
C ILE A 597 -18.51 12.29 -17.50
N VAL A 598 -17.85 11.35 -16.84
CA VAL A 598 -16.42 11.06 -16.99
C VAL A 598 -16.24 9.65 -17.53
N GLY A 599 -15.38 9.48 -18.53
CA GLY A 599 -15.04 8.15 -19.01
C GLY A 599 -13.87 8.12 -19.99
N ASP A 600 -13.65 6.98 -20.63
CA ASP A 600 -12.58 6.70 -21.59
C ASP A 600 -12.95 7.02 -23.06
N ILE A 601 -12.02 6.76 -23.98
CA ILE A 601 -12.20 7.01 -25.42
C ILE A 601 -13.10 5.94 -26.08
N GLU A 602 -12.99 4.69 -25.63
CA GLU A 602 -13.52 3.51 -26.34
C GLU A 602 -14.85 3.00 -25.83
N ARG A 603 -15.12 3.07 -24.51
CA ARG A 603 -16.37 2.61 -23.89
C ARG A 603 -17.38 3.74 -23.77
N THR A 604 -16.91 4.95 -23.50
CA THR A 604 -17.78 6.07 -23.10
C THR A 604 -18.50 6.66 -24.29
N ARG A 605 -19.78 6.32 -24.38
CA ARG A 605 -20.67 6.75 -25.47
C ARG A 605 -21.43 8.01 -25.08
N LEU A 606 -20.74 9.15 -25.13
CA LEU A 606 -21.33 10.47 -24.87
C LEU A 606 -22.40 10.86 -25.91
N LYS A 607 -23.47 11.52 -25.45
CA LYS A 607 -24.43 12.26 -26.29
C LYS A 607 -23.78 13.51 -26.88
N GLU A 608 -24.51 14.24 -27.73
CA GLU A 608 -24.28 15.67 -27.93
C GLU A 608 -24.12 16.40 -26.57
N ILE A 609 -22.97 17.04 -26.43
CA ILE A 609 -22.55 17.82 -25.27
C ILE A 609 -22.17 19.21 -25.77
N LYS A 610 -22.19 20.21 -24.89
CA LYS A 610 -21.75 21.57 -25.28
C LYS A 610 -20.25 21.73 -25.07
N LEU A 611 -19.73 21.19 -23.96
CA LEU A 611 -18.31 21.26 -23.61
C LEU A 611 -17.73 19.86 -23.45
N LEU A 612 -16.61 19.61 -24.12
CA LEU A 612 -15.82 18.40 -23.93
C LEU A 612 -14.44 18.76 -23.38
N PHE A 613 -14.08 18.17 -22.25
CA PHE A 613 -12.72 18.21 -21.72
C PHE A 613 -12.05 16.86 -21.99
N PHE A 614 -10.95 16.88 -22.73
CA PHE A 614 -10.17 15.69 -23.04
C PHE A 614 -8.83 15.76 -22.31
N LEU A 615 -8.72 15.00 -21.22
CA LEU A 615 -7.57 14.98 -20.32
C LEU A 615 -6.61 13.84 -20.66
N GLY A 616 -5.35 13.99 -20.28
CA GLY A 616 -4.32 12.98 -20.49
C GLY A 616 -4.02 12.73 -21.96
N VAL A 617 -3.94 13.79 -22.76
CA VAL A 617 -3.60 13.74 -24.19
C VAL A 617 -2.08 13.57 -24.36
N VAL A 618 -1.57 12.44 -23.85
CA VAL A 618 -0.14 12.09 -23.79
C VAL A 618 0.21 10.90 -24.70
N ASP A 619 1.48 10.83 -25.10
CA ASP A 619 2.03 9.72 -25.86
C ASP A 619 1.94 8.40 -25.08
N GLY A 620 1.62 7.31 -25.78
CA GLY A 620 1.33 6.00 -25.20
C GLY A 620 -0.09 5.81 -24.64
N ALA A 621 -0.82 6.89 -24.31
CA ALA A 621 -2.25 6.84 -24.01
C ALA A 621 -3.10 7.10 -25.26
N ILE A 622 -2.60 7.90 -26.20
CA ILE A 622 -3.27 8.21 -27.47
C ILE A 622 -2.28 8.09 -28.65
N PRO A 623 -2.34 7.00 -29.45
CA PRO A 623 -3.17 5.80 -29.25
C PRO A 623 -2.70 5.03 -28.00
N SER A 624 -3.59 4.25 -27.38
CA SER A 624 -3.19 3.42 -26.26
C SER A 624 -2.29 2.29 -26.76
N ASN A 625 -1.16 2.04 -26.10
CA ASN A 625 -0.36 0.85 -26.39
C ASN A 625 -1.09 -0.41 -25.90
N SER A 626 -1.99 -0.96 -26.72
CA SER A 626 -2.74 -2.20 -26.47
C SER A 626 -1.93 -3.47 -26.70
N GLY A 627 -0.62 -3.35 -26.92
CA GLY A 627 0.30 -4.48 -27.05
C GLY A 627 0.59 -5.14 -25.70
N THR A 628 -0.42 -5.74 -25.09
CA THR A 628 -0.27 -6.66 -23.95
C THR A 628 -0.31 -8.07 -24.50
N GLY A 629 0.77 -8.82 -24.27
CA GLY A 629 0.96 -10.14 -24.85
C GLY A 629 -0.14 -11.11 -24.44
N GLY A 630 -0.91 -11.58 -25.42
CA GLY A 630 -1.80 -12.73 -25.27
C GLY A 630 -1.18 -14.03 -25.77
N ILE A 631 -1.97 -15.12 -25.74
CA ILE A 631 -1.51 -16.45 -26.18
C ILE A 631 -0.96 -16.41 -27.62
N LEU A 632 -1.64 -15.65 -28.50
CA LEU A 632 -1.19 -15.33 -29.85
C LEU A 632 -0.52 -13.95 -29.87
N SER A 633 0.77 -13.90 -30.24
CA SER A 633 1.51 -12.64 -30.31
C SER A 633 1.09 -11.79 -31.51
N ASP A 634 1.39 -10.50 -31.50
CA ASP A 634 1.11 -9.59 -32.62
C ASP A 634 1.74 -10.08 -33.93
N ILE A 635 2.94 -10.65 -33.84
CA ILE A 635 3.68 -11.21 -34.98
C ILE A 635 3.02 -12.50 -35.49
N ASP A 636 2.36 -13.25 -34.61
CA ASP A 636 1.58 -14.43 -34.98
C ASP A 636 0.28 -14.01 -35.67
N ARG A 637 -0.45 -13.04 -35.11
CA ARG A 637 -1.69 -12.51 -35.68
C ARG A 637 -1.46 -11.91 -37.07
N GLN A 638 -0.43 -11.08 -37.23
CA GLN A 638 -0.10 -10.51 -38.54
C GLN A 638 0.22 -11.60 -39.56
N PHE A 639 0.99 -12.62 -39.16
CA PHE A 639 1.30 -13.75 -40.03
C PHE A 639 0.03 -14.52 -40.45
N LEU A 640 -0.91 -14.77 -39.52
CA LEU A 640 -2.17 -15.46 -39.85
C LEU A 640 -3.04 -14.64 -40.81
N VAL A 641 -3.06 -13.31 -40.68
CA VAL A 641 -3.74 -12.41 -41.63
C VAL A 641 -3.08 -12.45 -43.00
N ASP A 642 -1.74 -12.40 -43.06
CA ASP A 642 -0.96 -12.40 -44.30
C ASP A 642 -1.11 -13.73 -45.09
N LEU A 643 -1.49 -14.83 -44.45
CA LEU A 643 -1.79 -16.11 -45.12
C LEU A 643 -3.05 -16.02 -46.01
N ASN A 644 -3.89 -15.00 -45.84
CA ASN A 644 -5.09 -14.75 -46.63
C ASN A 644 -5.99 -15.98 -46.79
N THR A 645 -6.13 -16.76 -45.71
CA THR A 645 -6.92 -18.00 -45.67
C THR A 645 -8.43 -17.76 -45.71
N GLY A 646 -8.86 -16.50 -45.59
CA GLY A 646 -10.27 -16.11 -45.51
C GLY A 646 -10.85 -16.15 -44.09
N VAL A 647 -10.07 -16.59 -43.09
CA VAL A 647 -10.48 -16.59 -41.67
C VAL A 647 -10.23 -15.21 -41.06
N GLU A 648 -11.27 -14.60 -40.49
CA GLU A 648 -11.20 -13.27 -39.88
C GLU A 648 -10.92 -13.38 -38.37
N LEU A 649 -9.85 -12.74 -37.90
CA LEU A 649 -9.45 -12.66 -36.49
C LEU A 649 -9.70 -11.25 -35.93
N ALA A 650 -9.53 -11.07 -34.61
CA ALA A 650 -9.58 -9.74 -34.02
C ALA A 650 -8.53 -8.78 -34.61
N PRO A 651 -8.81 -7.46 -34.65
CA PRO A 651 -7.91 -6.48 -35.25
C PRO A 651 -6.50 -6.53 -34.66
N THR A 652 -5.50 -6.49 -35.52
CA THR A 652 -4.09 -6.38 -35.09
C THR A 652 -3.83 -5.03 -34.41
N PRO A 653 -2.77 -4.85 -33.60
CA PRO A 653 -2.47 -3.56 -32.97
C PRO A 653 -2.38 -2.40 -33.97
N ARG A 654 -1.87 -2.67 -35.17
CA ARG A 654 -1.85 -1.72 -36.28
C ARG A 654 -3.26 -1.32 -36.72
N GLN A 655 -4.18 -2.28 -36.85
CA GLN A 655 -5.57 -2.01 -37.18
C GLN A 655 -6.28 -1.30 -36.03
N GLN A 656 -6.05 -1.71 -34.77
CA GLN A 656 -6.56 -1.03 -33.58
C GLN A 656 -6.14 0.45 -33.53
N MET A 657 -4.89 0.77 -33.86
CA MET A 657 -4.42 2.16 -33.96
C MET A 657 -5.27 2.99 -34.94
N TYR A 658 -5.62 2.43 -36.11
CA TYR A 658 -6.49 3.11 -37.08
C TYR A 658 -7.95 3.21 -36.59
N ILE A 659 -8.47 2.16 -35.94
CA ILE A 659 -9.79 2.16 -35.32
C ILE A 659 -9.89 3.25 -34.23
N GLN A 660 -8.85 3.40 -33.40
CA GLN A 660 -8.79 4.46 -32.40
C GLN A 660 -8.83 5.86 -33.00
N ARG A 661 -8.30 6.07 -34.22
CA ARG A 661 -8.45 7.36 -34.92
C ARG A 661 -9.92 7.68 -35.22
N LEU A 662 -10.70 6.67 -35.60
CA LEU A 662 -12.15 6.86 -35.80
C LEU A 662 -12.86 7.20 -34.49
N TYR A 663 -12.54 6.51 -33.39
CA TYR A 663 -13.12 6.83 -32.08
C TYR A 663 -12.72 8.23 -31.57
N LEU A 664 -11.45 8.61 -31.74
CA LEU A 664 -10.99 9.97 -31.45
C LEU A 664 -11.75 11.01 -32.28
N TYR A 665 -11.91 10.79 -33.59
CA TYR A 665 -12.72 11.66 -34.44
C TYR A 665 -14.17 11.75 -33.95
N MET A 666 -14.78 10.62 -33.61
CA MET A 666 -16.15 10.59 -33.11
C MET A 666 -16.31 11.32 -31.77
N ASN A 667 -15.32 11.29 -30.88
CA ASN A 667 -15.35 12.00 -29.60
C ASN A 667 -15.09 13.51 -29.77
N LEU A 668 -14.05 13.89 -30.52
CA LEU A 668 -13.66 15.29 -30.74
C LEU A 668 -14.70 16.10 -31.52
N THR A 669 -15.64 15.44 -32.20
CA THR A 669 -16.74 16.06 -32.96
C THR A 669 -18.11 16.03 -32.24
N LYS A 670 -18.14 15.63 -30.97
CA LYS A 670 -19.33 15.73 -30.10
C LYS A 670 -19.64 17.12 -29.55
N PRO A 671 -18.67 17.93 -29.10
CA PRO A 671 -18.98 19.22 -28.50
C PRO A 671 -19.61 20.16 -29.54
N THR A 672 -20.63 20.90 -29.14
CA THR A 672 -21.27 21.92 -30.00
C THR A 672 -20.71 23.32 -29.76
N ASP A 673 -20.18 23.59 -28.57
CA ASP A 673 -19.69 24.91 -28.19
C ASP A 673 -18.16 24.95 -28.04
N LYS A 674 -17.58 24.21 -27.08
CA LYS A 674 -16.14 24.25 -26.79
C LYS A 674 -15.50 22.88 -26.63
N LEU A 675 -14.25 22.78 -27.09
CA LEU A 675 -13.38 21.62 -26.95
C LEU A 675 -12.11 22.02 -26.22
N PHE A 676 -11.82 21.33 -25.12
CA PHE A 676 -10.59 21.50 -24.35
C PHE A 676 -9.76 20.23 -24.44
N LEU A 677 -8.47 20.36 -24.74
CA LEU A 677 -7.51 19.27 -24.66
C LEU A 677 -6.42 19.63 -23.65
N SER A 678 -6.05 18.67 -22.82
CA SER A 678 -4.99 18.88 -21.85
C SER A 678 -4.07 17.69 -21.69
N TYR A 679 -2.85 17.98 -21.24
CA TYR A 679 -1.85 16.97 -20.94
C TYR A 679 -0.94 17.43 -19.79
N SER A 680 -0.40 16.46 -19.06
CA SER A 680 0.58 16.70 -18.00
C SER A 680 2.02 16.51 -18.48
N GLU A 681 2.95 17.32 -17.96
CA GLU A 681 4.39 17.19 -18.22
C GLU A 681 5.00 15.98 -17.50
N LEU A 682 4.47 15.64 -16.33
CA LEU A 682 4.88 14.50 -15.51
C LEU A 682 3.73 13.49 -15.34
N GLY A 683 4.06 12.21 -15.17
CA GLY A 683 3.14 11.19 -14.67
C GLY A 683 3.07 11.15 -13.14
N ASN A 684 2.17 10.34 -12.59
CA ASN A 684 2.04 10.13 -11.15
C ASN A 684 3.30 9.52 -10.50
N ASP A 685 4.19 8.91 -11.29
CA ASP A 685 5.48 8.36 -10.86
C ASP A 685 6.64 9.37 -10.96
N GLY A 686 6.35 10.62 -11.34
CA GLY A 686 7.34 11.68 -11.53
C GLY A 686 8.14 11.58 -12.84
N LYS A 687 7.82 10.64 -13.75
CA LYS A 687 8.49 10.57 -15.06
C LYS A 687 7.88 11.57 -16.05
N SER A 688 8.71 12.09 -16.95
CA SER A 688 8.24 12.99 -18.01
C SER A 688 7.36 12.28 -19.02
N LYS A 689 6.19 12.87 -19.31
CA LYS A 689 5.28 12.46 -20.39
C LYS A 689 5.37 13.48 -21.53
N LYS A 690 5.24 12.99 -22.77
CA LYS A 690 5.19 13.82 -23.98
C LYS A 690 3.74 13.98 -24.44
N PRO A 691 3.37 15.09 -25.08
CA PRO A 691 2.03 15.21 -25.66
C PRO A 691 1.81 14.19 -26.78
N ALA A 692 0.58 13.70 -26.90
CA ALA A 692 0.20 12.77 -27.96
C ALA A 692 0.36 13.41 -29.35
N TYR A 693 0.48 12.58 -30.40
CA TYR A 693 0.58 13.03 -31.79
C TYR A 693 -0.60 13.91 -32.26
N LEU A 694 -1.73 13.86 -31.55
CA LEU A 694 -2.91 14.69 -31.78
C LEU A 694 -2.60 16.18 -31.59
N VAL A 695 -1.85 16.55 -30.55
CA VAL A 695 -1.51 17.95 -30.23
C VAL A 695 -0.77 18.65 -31.37
N PRO A 696 0.40 18.16 -31.86
CA PRO A 696 1.09 18.81 -32.98
C PRO A 696 0.27 18.79 -34.27
N LYS A 697 -0.64 17.82 -34.46
CA LYS A 697 -1.55 17.81 -35.60
C LYS A 697 -2.58 18.95 -35.53
N LEU A 698 -3.17 19.19 -34.36
CA LEU A 698 -4.08 20.32 -34.16
C LEU A 698 -3.39 21.67 -34.32
N LEU A 699 -2.19 21.84 -33.76
CA LEU A 699 -1.40 23.07 -33.96
C LEU A 699 -1.06 23.33 -35.43
N LYS A 700 -0.86 22.27 -36.24
CA LYS A 700 -0.65 22.39 -37.69
C LYS A 700 -1.93 22.80 -38.44
N MET A 701 -3.09 22.30 -37.99
CA MET A 701 -4.41 22.61 -38.57
C MET A 701 -4.90 24.01 -38.19
N PHE A 702 -4.54 24.47 -36.99
CA PHE A 702 -4.93 25.76 -36.41
C PHE A 702 -3.66 26.57 -36.05
N PRO A 703 -3.02 27.26 -37.01
CA PRO A 703 -1.74 27.95 -36.77
C PRO A 703 -1.78 29.07 -35.72
N LYS A 704 -2.97 29.60 -35.42
CA LYS A 704 -3.20 30.62 -34.39
C LYS A 704 -3.57 30.03 -33.02
N LEU A 705 -3.69 28.71 -32.90
CA LEU A 705 -3.92 28.02 -31.63
C LEU A 705 -2.61 27.96 -30.84
N ILE A 706 -2.69 28.31 -29.56
CA ILE A 706 -1.54 28.34 -28.65
C ILE A 706 -1.83 27.37 -27.50
N VAL A 707 -0.79 26.66 -27.05
CA VAL A 707 -0.85 25.87 -25.82
C VAL A 707 -0.66 26.81 -24.65
N SER A 708 -1.66 26.87 -23.77
CA SER A 708 -1.64 27.73 -22.58
C SER A 708 -1.19 26.96 -21.33
N ARG A 709 -0.73 27.69 -20.31
CA ARG A 709 -0.46 27.18 -18.97
C ARG A 709 -1.37 27.87 -17.96
N PRO A 710 -2.62 27.42 -17.79
CA PRO A 710 -3.56 28.04 -16.86
C PRO A 710 -3.11 27.91 -15.40
N GLU A 711 -2.22 26.98 -15.08
CA GLU A 711 -1.59 26.87 -13.75
C GLU A 711 -0.78 28.13 -13.37
N ASP A 712 -0.22 28.84 -14.36
CA ASP A 712 0.51 30.10 -14.17
C ASP A 712 -0.42 31.34 -14.20
N GLY A 713 -1.74 31.11 -14.10
CA GLY A 713 -2.75 32.16 -14.08
C GLY A 713 -2.59 33.13 -12.90
N ASP A 714 -3.34 34.23 -12.95
CA ASP A 714 -3.36 35.18 -11.85
C ASP A 714 -3.98 34.59 -10.57
N PHE A 715 -3.73 35.28 -9.45
CA PHE A 715 -4.19 34.85 -8.14
C PHE A 715 -5.72 34.63 -8.06
N GLU A 716 -6.50 35.45 -8.76
CA GLU A 716 -7.96 35.39 -8.76
C GLU A 716 -8.47 34.16 -9.54
N SER A 717 -7.91 33.88 -10.72
CA SER A 717 -8.26 32.70 -11.52
C SER A 717 -7.90 31.38 -10.82
N GLN A 718 -6.89 31.38 -9.97
CA GLN A 718 -6.51 30.20 -9.17
C GLN A 718 -7.35 30.01 -7.91
N ASN A 719 -8.16 30.99 -7.48
CA ASN A 719 -8.87 30.95 -6.20
C ASN A 719 -10.39 31.15 -6.35
N ILE A 720 -11.02 30.27 -7.12
CA ILE A 720 -12.46 30.35 -7.39
C ILE A 720 -13.34 29.56 -6.41
N CYS A 721 -12.77 28.63 -5.64
CA CYS A 721 -13.50 27.74 -4.73
C CYS A 721 -12.82 27.72 -3.34
N PRO A 722 -13.52 28.10 -2.24
CA PRO A 722 -12.93 28.15 -0.91
C PRO A 722 -12.24 26.85 -0.47
N LYS A 723 -12.89 25.69 -0.68
CA LYS A 723 -12.35 24.38 -0.28
C LYS A 723 -11.06 24.00 -1.01
N ASP A 724 -10.92 24.39 -2.28
CA ASP A 724 -9.68 24.16 -3.05
C ASP A 724 -8.59 25.19 -2.68
N SER A 725 -9.00 26.44 -2.43
CA SER A 725 -8.12 27.55 -2.09
C SER A 725 -7.32 27.37 -0.79
N TYR A 726 -7.69 26.46 0.12
CA TYR A 726 -6.85 26.14 1.28
C TYR A 726 -5.46 25.63 0.90
N GLY A 727 -5.32 24.94 -0.24
CA GLY A 727 -4.01 24.50 -0.74
C GLY A 727 -3.11 25.69 -1.07
N ASN A 728 -3.64 26.66 -1.81
CA ASN A 728 -2.93 27.89 -2.15
C ASN A 728 -2.64 28.75 -0.90
N ALA A 729 -3.60 28.83 0.02
CA ALA A 729 -3.40 29.52 1.29
C ALA A 729 -2.26 28.89 2.10
N ALA A 730 -2.19 27.55 2.17
CA ALA A 730 -1.11 26.86 2.86
C ALA A 730 0.28 27.21 2.29
N GLU A 731 0.41 27.26 0.96
CA GLU A 731 1.65 27.65 0.30
C GLU A 731 2.01 29.12 0.60
N LEU A 732 1.05 30.03 0.45
CA LEU A 732 1.28 31.46 0.69
C LEU A 732 1.63 31.75 2.16
N VAL A 733 0.92 31.16 3.12
CA VAL A 733 1.23 31.33 4.56
C VAL A 733 2.63 30.80 4.87
N ARG A 734 3.03 29.66 4.29
CA ARG A 734 4.38 29.12 4.47
C ARG A 734 5.45 30.06 3.90
N ARG A 735 5.25 30.60 2.70
CA ARG A 735 6.17 31.58 2.10
C ARG A 735 6.24 32.87 2.91
N TYR A 736 5.12 33.28 3.51
CA TYR A 736 5.05 34.44 4.41
C TYR A 736 5.87 34.21 5.67
N ALA A 737 5.70 33.04 6.31
CA ALA A 737 6.45 32.65 7.50
C ALA A 737 7.98 32.57 7.25
N LEU A 738 8.39 32.16 6.05
CA LEU A 738 9.79 32.15 5.62
C LEU A 738 10.34 33.54 5.24
N GLY A 739 9.51 34.57 5.18
CA GLY A 739 9.90 35.91 4.74
C GLY A 739 10.18 36.03 3.24
N HIS A 740 9.74 35.06 2.42
CA HIS A 740 10.00 34.96 0.98
C HIS A 740 8.79 35.41 0.14
N MET A 741 8.25 36.60 0.42
CA MET A 741 7.09 37.17 -0.28
C MET A 741 7.27 38.65 -0.62
N SER A 742 6.81 39.01 -1.82
CA SER A 742 6.62 40.41 -2.26
C SER A 742 5.39 41.06 -1.61
N GLU A 743 5.30 42.39 -1.63
CA GLU A 743 4.14 43.11 -1.07
C GLU A 743 2.81 42.73 -1.73
N LYS A 744 2.80 42.54 -3.06
CA LYS A 744 1.60 42.10 -3.80
C LYS A 744 1.13 40.72 -3.36
N GLU A 745 2.06 39.79 -3.10
CA GLU A 745 1.70 38.45 -2.62
C GLU A 745 1.15 38.51 -1.19
N LYS A 746 1.62 39.44 -0.34
CA LYS A 746 1.06 39.65 1.00
C LYS A 746 -0.37 40.16 0.92
N GLU A 747 -0.64 41.13 0.05
CA GLU A 747 -2.00 41.62 -0.21
C GLU A 747 -2.93 40.48 -0.64
N ASN A 748 -2.51 39.64 -1.59
CA ASN A 748 -3.26 38.46 -2.04
C ASN A 748 -3.51 37.46 -0.91
N LEU A 749 -2.49 37.17 -0.09
CA LEU A 749 -2.62 36.27 1.06
C LEU A 749 -3.66 36.80 2.06
N PHE A 750 -3.57 38.08 2.45
CA PHE A 750 -4.53 38.66 3.39
C PHE A 750 -5.95 38.70 2.83
N ALA A 751 -6.11 38.99 1.54
CA ALA A 751 -7.40 38.90 0.86
C ALA A 751 -7.96 37.47 0.92
N LEU A 752 -7.14 36.45 0.62
CA LEU A 752 -7.55 35.05 0.67
C LEU A 752 -7.98 34.63 2.07
N MET A 753 -7.16 34.97 3.08
CA MET A 753 -7.43 34.61 4.46
C MET A 753 -8.74 35.23 4.96
N ASN A 754 -9.05 36.47 4.58
CA ASN A 754 -10.32 37.10 4.92
C ASN A 754 -11.52 36.36 4.27
N VAL A 755 -11.43 36.02 2.98
CA VAL A 755 -12.49 35.27 2.29
C VAL A 755 -12.70 33.88 2.89
N LEU A 756 -11.61 33.17 3.18
CA LEU A 756 -11.67 31.83 3.80
C LEU A 756 -12.17 31.89 5.25
N LYS A 757 -11.88 32.97 5.98
CA LYS A 757 -12.38 33.18 7.34
C LYS A 757 -13.89 33.36 7.35
N ASP A 758 -14.43 34.17 6.45
CA ASP A 758 -15.88 34.35 6.31
C ASP A 758 -16.58 33.04 5.93
N TYR A 759 -15.92 32.19 5.13
CA TYR A 759 -16.41 30.85 4.82
C TYR A 759 -16.39 29.91 6.04
N ASP A 760 -15.32 29.94 6.85
CA ASP A 760 -15.14 29.12 8.05
C ASP A 760 -16.12 29.48 9.18
N VAL A 761 -16.55 30.75 9.31
CA VAL A 761 -17.47 31.22 10.38
C VAL A 761 -18.86 30.58 10.29
N HIS A 762 -19.24 30.00 9.14
CA HIS A 762 -20.45 29.19 9.00
C HIS A 762 -20.27 27.72 9.42
N GLY A 763 -19.05 27.29 9.72
CA GLY A 763 -18.69 26.03 10.39
C GLY A 763 -18.36 26.27 11.88
N SER A 764 -18.43 25.23 12.70
CA SER A 764 -18.23 25.32 14.16
C SER A 764 -16.98 26.10 14.58
N GLU A 765 -17.15 27.11 15.44
CA GLU A 765 -16.13 28.09 15.92
C GLU A 765 -14.85 27.51 16.53
N GLN A 766 -14.75 26.20 16.77
CA GLN A 766 -13.65 25.58 17.53
C GLN A 766 -12.54 24.93 16.70
N ASN A 767 -12.56 25.03 15.36
CA ASN A 767 -11.60 24.32 14.50
C ASN A 767 -11.45 24.92 13.10
N SER A 768 -11.17 26.23 12.98
CA SER A 768 -10.92 26.84 11.67
C SER A 768 -9.69 26.21 11.01
N MET A 769 -9.82 25.79 9.75
CA MET A 769 -8.70 25.22 8.99
C MET A 769 -7.57 26.26 8.82
N LEU A 770 -7.91 27.56 8.77
CA LEU A 770 -6.94 28.65 8.70
C LEU A 770 -6.05 28.75 9.94
N GLU A 771 -6.60 28.56 11.14
CA GLU A 771 -5.81 28.55 12.38
C GLU A 771 -4.78 27.42 12.33
N LYS A 772 -5.21 26.22 11.93
CA LYS A 772 -4.30 25.06 11.76
C LYS A 772 -3.20 25.31 10.73
N LEU A 773 -3.53 25.94 9.60
CA LEU A 773 -2.53 26.29 8.57
C LEU A 773 -1.53 27.33 9.09
N THR A 774 -2.02 28.33 9.83
CA THR A 774 -1.19 29.37 10.43
C THR A 774 -0.26 28.78 11.49
N ASP A 775 -0.81 28.00 12.43
CA ASP A 775 -0.03 27.30 13.46
C ASP A 775 1.03 26.39 12.83
N ALA A 776 0.67 25.64 11.78
CA ALA A 776 1.62 24.77 11.08
C ALA A 776 2.76 25.56 10.42
N ALA A 777 2.47 26.67 9.74
CA ALA A 777 3.47 27.47 9.05
C ALA A 777 4.44 28.19 10.01
N PHE A 778 3.96 28.59 11.17
CA PHE A 778 4.75 29.26 12.22
C PHE A 778 5.22 28.32 13.33
N THR A 779 5.20 27.00 13.06
CA THR A 779 5.66 25.99 14.03
C THR A 779 7.07 26.32 14.49
N HIS A 780 7.23 26.48 15.80
CA HIS A 780 8.49 26.73 16.47
C HIS A 780 8.58 25.81 17.68
N TYR A 781 9.74 25.17 17.85
CA TYR A 781 9.97 24.41 19.06
C TYR A 781 10.33 25.34 20.21
N GLU A 782 9.47 25.36 21.23
CA GLU A 782 9.72 26.05 22.50
C GLU A 782 9.72 25.02 23.62
N ASN A 783 10.78 25.01 24.44
CA ASN A 783 10.81 24.15 25.63
C ASN A 783 9.80 24.66 26.67
N ARG A 784 8.71 23.92 26.85
CA ARG A 784 7.70 24.19 27.88
C ARG A 784 7.79 23.13 28.97
N PRO A 785 8.37 23.44 30.15
CA PRO A 785 8.44 22.49 31.24
C PRO A 785 7.03 22.15 31.74
N LEU A 786 6.87 20.95 32.29
CA LEU A 786 5.64 20.55 32.98
C LEU A 786 5.42 21.46 34.20
N ALA A 787 4.16 21.77 34.48
CA ALA A 787 3.80 22.41 35.73
C ALA A 787 4.29 21.55 36.91
N LYS A 788 4.88 22.19 37.92
CA LYS A 788 5.52 21.50 39.06
C LYS A 788 4.60 20.47 39.75
N LEU A 789 3.31 20.80 39.90
CA LEU A 789 2.32 19.87 40.47
C LEU A 789 2.16 18.60 39.62
N VAL A 790 2.17 18.73 38.28
CA VAL A 790 2.07 17.58 37.36
C VAL A 790 3.33 16.72 37.46
N ALA A 791 4.51 17.33 37.51
CA ALA A 791 5.78 16.61 37.69
C ALA A 791 5.79 15.84 39.02
N LEU A 792 5.33 16.44 40.11
CA LEU A 792 5.18 15.77 41.41
C LEU A 792 4.13 14.65 41.39
N SER A 793 3.04 14.77 40.63
CA SER A 793 2.06 13.69 40.46
C SER A 793 2.60 12.52 39.63
N LEU A 794 3.44 12.79 38.62
CA LEU A 794 4.04 11.75 37.77
C LEU A 794 5.16 11.00 38.48
N TYR A 795 6.04 11.72 39.18
CA TYR A 795 7.27 11.17 39.73
C TYR A 795 7.26 10.97 41.25
N GLY A 796 6.34 11.63 41.97
CA GLY A 796 6.32 11.68 43.43
C GLY A 796 7.30 12.72 44.01
N ALA A 797 7.04 13.18 45.24
CA ALA A 797 7.95 14.07 45.98
C ALA A 797 9.23 13.36 46.47
N ASN A 798 9.14 12.04 46.64
CA ASN A 798 10.29 11.16 46.85
C ASN A 798 10.59 10.45 45.54
N LEU A 799 11.54 11.00 44.78
CA LEU A 799 11.94 10.49 43.48
C LEU A 799 12.76 9.21 43.64
N GLU A 800 12.15 8.06 43.38
CA GLU A 800 12.89 6.80 43.21
C GLU A 800 13.60 6.81 41.85
N ASN A 801 14.93 6.66 41.85
CA ASN A 801 15.73 6.86 40.65
C ASN A 801 16.91 5.88 40.56
N SER A 802 17.48 5.73 39.37
CA SER A 802 18.73 4.98 39.17
C SER A 802 19.74 5.84 38.42
N VAL A 803 21.02 5.50 38.52
CA VAL A 803 22.07 6.25 37.83
C VAL A 803 21.88 6.19 36.31
N SER A 804 21.51 5.03 35.77
CA SER A 804 21.22 4.88 34.33
C SER A 804 20.00 5.70 33.88
N ARG A 805 18.99 5.91 34.75
CA ARG A 805 17.85 6.80 34.47
C ARG A 805 18.28 8.27 34.42
N LEU A 806 19.23 8.67 35.26
CA LEU A 806 19.83 10.01 35.22
C LEU A 806 20.72 10.21 33.99
N GLU A 807 21.50 9.20 33.59
CA GLU A 807 22.26 9.22 32.33
C GLU A 807 21.34 9.37 31.10
N LEU A 808 20.15 8.73 31.12
CA LEU A 808 19.15 8.93 30.07
C LEU A 808 18.63 10.37 30.06
N PHE A 809 18.32 10.94 31.22
CA PHE A 809 17.91 12.35 31.33
C PHE A 809 19.01 13.31 30.82
N ALA A 810 20.27 13.03 31.16
CA ALA A 810 21.41 13.78 30.68
C ALA A 810 21.62 13.64 29.16
N SER A 811 21.22 12.49 28.58
CA SER A 811 21.27 12.23 27.14
C SER A 811 20.18 12.97 26.38
N CYS A 812 18.93 12.90 26.86
CA CYS A 812 17.79 13.67 26.37
C CYS A 812 16.67 13.69 27.43
N CYS A 813 16.25 14.89 27.86
CA CYS A 813 15.21 15.03 28.88
C CYS A 813 13.86 14.47 28.40
N TYR A 814 13.52 14.67 27.12
CA TYR A 814 12.28 14.14 26.54
C TYR A 814 12.25 12.61 26.49
N ALA A 815 13.37 11.95 26.18
CA ALA A 815 13.44 10.48 26.20
C ALA A 815 13.19 9.92 27.61
N HIS A 816 13.71 10.59 28.64
CA HIS A 816 13.39 10.26 30.04
C HIS A 816 11.92 10.48 30.35
N PHE A 817 11.33 11.59 29.91
CA PHE A 817 9.91 11.88 30.10
C PHE A 817 9.02 10.79 29.49
N VAL A 818 9.30 10.38 28.24
CA VAL A 818 8.53 9.33 27.57
C VAL A 818 8.67 7.99 28.30
N LYS A 819 9.90 7.57 28.64
CA LYS A 819 10.17 6.27 29.28
C LYS A 819 9.69 6.16 30.72
N TYR A 820 9.89 7.20 31.53
CA TYR A 820 9.67 7.14 32.98
C TYR A 820 8.51 8.02 33.47
N GLY A 821 8.17 9.08 32.73
CA GLY A 821 6.99 9.92 33.01
C GLY A 821 5.74 9.27 32.44
N LEU A 822 5.65 9.14 31.12
CA LEU A 822 4.50 8.53 30.43
C LEU A 822 4.50 7.00 30.48
N ARG A 823 5.67 6.38 30.70
CA ARG A 823 5.84 4.91 30.75
C ARG A 823 5.43 4.23 29.46
N LEU A 824 5.71 4.86 28.32
CA LEU A 824 5.49 4.25 27.02
C LEU A 824 6.48 3.10 26.81
N GLN A 825 5.99 1.99 26.32
CA GLN A 825 6.76 0.79 26.02
C GLN A 825 6.67 0.50 24.54
N GLU A 826 7.76 -0.01 23.96
CA GLU A 826 7.70 -0.60 22.64
C GLU A 826 6.82 -1.85 22.67
N ARG A 827 6.27 -2.20 21.52
CA ARG A 827 5.52 -3.44 21.37
C ARG A 827 6.50 -4.61 21.58
N GLU A 828 6.17 -5.50 22.52
CA GLU A 828 6.98 -6.68 22.79
C GLU A 828 6.97 -7.62 21.58
N GLU A 829 8.15 -8.01 21.13
CA GLU A 829 8.36 -8.98 20.06
C GLU A 829 8.98 -10.26 20.63
N TYR A 830 8.72 -11.38 19.97
CA TYR A 830 9.35 -12.65 20.28
C TYR A 830 10.76 -12.74 19.68
N ASP A 831 11.68 -11.93 20.20
CA ASP A 831 13.10 -11.95 19.84
C ASP A 831 13.99 -12.08 21.10
N PHE A 832 15.26 -12.42 20.89
CA PHE A 832 16.28 -12.41 21.94
C PHE A 832 17.27 -11.28 21.65
N ASP A 833 17.06 -10.14 22.31
CA ASP A 833 17.78 -8.91 22.02
C ASP A 833 19.11 -8.79 22.77
N ARG A 834 19.90 -7.77 22.40
CA ARG A 834 21.21 -7.51 23.05
C ARG A 834 21.09 -7.19 24.54
N SER A 835 19.98 -6.61 24.98
CA SER A 835 19.67 -6.36 26.39
C SER A 835 19.51 -7.67 27.17
N ASP A 836 18.79 -8.63 26.60
CA ASP A 836 18.58 -9.94 27.21
C ASP A 836 19.88 -10.72 27.29
N LEU A 837 20.71 -10.63 26.25
CA LEU A 837 22.07 -11.18 26.27
C LEU A 837 22.90 -10.61 27.42
N GLY A 838 22.85 -9.28 27.64
CA GLY A 838 23.50 -8.63 28.76
C GLY A 838 23.01 -9.18 30.10
N ASN A 839 21.70 -9.25 30.30
CA ASN A 839 21.08 -9.79 31.52
C ASN A 839 21.51 -11.24 31.79
N VAL A 840 21.58 -12.07 30.74
CA VAL A 840 22.07 -13.45 30.84
C VAL A 840 23.54 -13.48 31.29
N PHE A 841 24.40 -12.62 30.74
CA PHE A 841 25.79 -12.54 31.18
C PHE A 841 25.92 -12.14 32.65
N HIS A 842 25.19 -11.11 33.11
CA HIS A 842 25.20 -10.71 34.52
C HIS A 842 24.72 -11.84 35.43
N GLU A 843 23.56 -12.44 35.15
CA GLU A 843 22.99 -13.51 36.00
C GLU A 843 23.89 -14.76 36.06
N VAL A 844 24.58 -15.10 34.97
CA VAL A 844 25.50 -16.26 34.98
C VAL A 844 26.79 -15.95 35.73
N LEU A 845 27.38 -14.77 35.54
CA LEU A 845 28.60 -14.36 36.25
C LEU A 845 28.35 -14.16 37.76
N GLU A 846 27.19 -13.64 38.14
CA GLU A 846 26.70 -13.56 39.52
C GLU A 846 26.67 -14.96 40.16
N LYS A 847 25.95 -15.91 39.54
CA LYS A 847 25.82 -17.27 40.06
C LYS A 847 27.17 -17.98 40.16
N TYR A 848 28.01 -17.85 39.13
CA TYR A 848 29.36 -18.43 39.12
C TYR A 848 30.21 -17.88 40.28
N THR A 849 30.22 -16.56 40.47
CA THR A 849 31.05 -15.92 41.50
C THR A 849 30.51 -16.19 42.91
N SER A 850 29.19 -16.19 43.08
CA SER A 850 28.54 -16.52 44.35
C SER A 850 28.84 -17.97 44.76
N GLU A 851 28.78 -18.93 43.82
CA GLU A 851 29.12 -20.33 44.10
C GLU A 851 30.61 -20.50 44.48
N MET A 852 31.52 -19.71 43.88
CA MET A 852 32.93 -19.67 44.29
C MET A 852 33.11 -19.18 45.73
N MET A 853 32.39 -18.12 46.11
CA MET A 853 32.45 -17.53 47.45
C MET A 853 31.83 -18.46 48.51
N ASP A 854 30.63 -18.99 48.26
CA ASP A 854 29.92 -19.88 49.18
C ASP A 854 30.71 -21.16 49.49
N LYS A 855 31.45 -21.67 48.50
CA LYS A 855 32.31 -22.87 48.64
C LYS A 855 33.74 -22.55 49.10
N ASN A 856 34.08 -21.28 49.34
CA ASN A 856 35.44 -20.82 49.65
C ASN A 856 36.50 -21.35 48.68
N LEU A 857 36.19 -21.36 47.38
CA LEU A 857 37.11 -21.78 46.32
C LEU A 857 37.98 -20.60 45.86
N ASP A 858 39.28 -20.82 45.70
CA ASP A 858 40.19 -19.82 45.14
C ASP A 858 40.21 -19.91 43.60
N TRP A 859 39.95 -18.78 42.95
CA TRP A 859 40.02 -18.59 41.49
C TRP A 859 41.36 -19.03 40.91
N ARG A 860 42.46 -18.88 41.67
CA ARG A 860 43.81 -19.21 41.22
C ARG A 860 44.07 -20.72 41.18
N THR A 861 43.37 -21.50 42.01
CA THR A 861 43.64 -22.94 42.19
C THR A 861 42.58 -23.88 41.63
N ILE A 862 41.38 -23.37 41.28
CA ILE A 862 40.31 -24.19 40.69
C ILE A 862 40.75 -24.85 39.37
N SER A 863 40.44 -26.13 39.17
CA SER A 863 40.76 -26.84 37.92
C SER A 863 39.90 -26.32 36.76
N GLU A 864 40.40 -26.41 35.52
CA GLU A 864 39.63 -25.98 34.33
C GLU A 864 38.31 -26.74 34.20
N LYS A 865 38.34 -28.05 34.48
CA LYS A 865 37.17 -28.93 34.41
C LYS A 865 36.09 -28.53 35.43
N ASP A 866 36.47 -28.31 36.68
CA ASP A 866 35.50 -27.94 37.74
C ASP A 866 34.91 -26.54 37.48
N SER A 867 35.71 -25.63 36.93
CA SER A 867 35.25 -24.29 36.53
C SER A 867 34.24 -24.35 35.38
N GLU A 868 34.49 -25.15 34.35
CA GLU A 868 33.57 -25.32 33.21
C GLU A 868 32.26 -25.98 33.64
N GLU A 869 32.30 -27.05 34.45
CA GLU A 869 31.10 -27.71 34.97
C GLU A 869 30.22 -26.77 35.82
N MET A 870 30.84 -25.87 36.59
CA MET A 870 30.13 -24.87 37.37
C MET A 870 29.48 -23.80 36.48
N LEU A 871 30.21 -23.31 35.47
CA LEU A 871 29.69 -22.35 34.51
C LEU A 871 28.51 -22.91 33.71
N GLN A 872 28.61 -24.16 33.26
CA GLN A 872 27.55 -24.82 32.50
C GLN A 872 26.29 -25.02 33.34
N ARG A 873 26.42 -25.34 34.64
CA ARG A 873 25.27 -25.40 35.56
C ARG A 873 24.60 -24.04 35.73
N ALA A 874 25.39 -22.97 35.92
CA ALA A 874 24.87 -21.61 36.04
C ALA A 874 24.15 -21.14 34.77
N LEU A 875 24.72 -21.40 33.59
CA LEU A 875 24.12 -21.10 32.30
C LEU A 875 22.81 -21.88 32.09
N THR A 876 22.80 -23.18 32.38
CA THR A 876 21.61 -24.03 32.22
C THR A 876 20.47 -23.55 33.11
N ALA A 877 20.74 -23.23 34.38
CA ALA A 877 19.73 -22.68 35.29
C ALA A 877 19.19 -21.31 34.83
N CYS A 878 20.01 -20.48 34.17
CA CYS A 878 19.58 -19.22 33.58
C CYS A 878 18.70 -19.46 32.34
N VAL A 879 19.16 -20.32 31.42
CA VAL A 879 18.43 -20.70 30.20
C VAL A 879 17.09 -21.36 30.51
N ASP A 880 16.99 -22.20 31.55
CA ASP A 880 15.73 -22.83 31.95
C ASP A 880 14.72 -21.80 32.50
N LYS A 881 15.20 -20.78 33.22
CA LYS A 881 14.37 -19.66 33.71
C LYS A 881 13.88 -18.76 32.57
N TYR A 882 14.69 -18.55 31.54
CA TYR A 882 14.27 -17.93 30.26
C TYR A 882 13.53 -18.92 29.34
N GLY A 883 13.52 -20.22 29.70
CA GLY A 883 13.23 -21.35 28.82
C GLY A 883 11.75 -21.57 28.53
N GLU A 884 10.86 -20.81 29.15
CA GLU A 884 9.43 -20.80 28.82
C GLU A 884 9.09 -19.88 27.62
N THR A 885 10.01 -19.01 27.18
CA THR A 885 9.71 -18.01 26.13
C THR A 885 10.53 -18.24 24.86
N VAL A 886 11.80 -17.84 24.70
CA VAL A 886 12.43 -17.67 23.35
C VAL A 886 13.60 -18.61 23.02
N LEU A 887 14.47 -18.96 23.97
CA LEU A 887 15.80 -19.52 23.69
C LEU A 887 15.83 -20.99 23.19
N ARG A 888 14.75 -21.76 23.41
CA ARG A 888 14.62 -23.15 22.93
C ARG A 888 13.74 -23.31 21.69
N SER A 889 13.23 -22.21 21.13
CA SER A 889 12.19 -22.23 20.09
C SER A 889 12.68 -22.55 18.69
N SER A 890 13.99 -22.44 18.44
CA SER A 890 14.59 -22.69 17.14
C SER A 890 16.01 -23.23 17.26
N VAL A 891 16.47 -23.92 16.20
CA VAL A 891 17.87 -24.38 16.08
C VAL A 891 18.84 -23.20 16.11
N ARG A 892 18.44 -22.05 15.57
CA ARG A 892 19.23 -20.80 15.63
C ARG A 892 19.46 -20.36 17.08
N ASN A 893 18.44 -20.44 17.92
CA ASN A 893 18.55 -20.02 19.33
C ASN A 893 19.36 -21.03 20.15
N GLN A 894 19.31 -22.32 19.82
CA GLN A 894 20.20 -23.34 20.40
C GLN A 894 21.67 -23.02 20.12
N PHE A 895 22.03 -22.68 18.87
CA PHE A 895 23.39 -22.26 18.54
C PHE A 895 23.79 -20.96 19.27
N MET A 896 22.83 -20.09 19.57
CA MET A 896 23.07 -18.88 20.35
C MET A 896 23.48 -19.20 21.80
N ILE A 897 22.90 -20.24 22.41
CA ILE A 897 23.29 -20.73 23.73
C ILE A 897 24.73 -21.24 23.72
N ASP A 898 25.13 -21.99 22.69
CA ASP A 898 26.52 -22.46 22.54
C ASP A 898 27.50 -21.29 22.41
N ARG A 899 27.10 -20.25 21.67
CA ARG A 899 27.88 -19.00 21.57
C ARG A 899 27.99 -18.28 22.91
N ILE A 900 26.90 -18.17 23.67
CA ILE A 900 26.88 -17.58 25.02
C ILE A 900 27.83 -18.34 25.94
N HIS A 901 27.76 -19.68 25.93
CA HIS A 901 28.64 -20.55 26.70
C HIS A 901 30.12 -20.27 26.37
N ARG A 902 30.45 -20.20 25.08
CA ARG A 902 31.81 -19.91 24.61
C ARG A 902 32.33 -18.54 25.08
N ILE A 903 31.51 -17.49 24.98
CA ILE A 903 31.86 -16.13 25.45
C ILE A 903 32.11 -16.11 26.96
N LEU A 904 31.23 -16.77 27.72
CA LEU A 904 31.35 -16.85 29.18
C LEU A 904 32.57 -17.67 29.61
N LEU A 905 32.86 -18.79 28.94
CA LEU A 905 34.03 -19.62 29.21
C LEU A 905 35.32 -18.82 28.98
N ARG A 906 35.39 -18.08 27.87
CA ARG A 906 36.49 -17.14 27.60
C ARG A 906 36.61 -16.08 28.69
N THR A 907 35.49 -15.49 29.08
CA THR A 907 35.43 -14.45 30.11
C THR A 907 35.96 -14.95 31.46
N VAL A 908 35.49 -16.11 31.93
CA VAL A 908 35.94 -16.71 33.19
C VAL A 908 37.43 -17.06 33.15
N SER A 909 37.92 -17.60 32.02
CA SER A 909 39.34 -17.90 31.82
C SER A 909 40.21 -16.64 31.95
N VAL A 910 39.82 -15.54 31.31
CA VAL A 910 40.55 -14.26 31.40
C VAL A 910 40.44 -13.63 32.78
N LEU A 911 39.27 -13.65 33.43
CA LEU A 911 39.13 -13.16 34.81
C LEU A 911 40.03 -13.94 35.78
N LYS A 912 40.15 -15.26 35.61
CA LYS A 912 41.10 -16.09 36.38
C LYS A 912 42.55 -15.64 36.16
N TYR A 913 42.94 -15.38 34.90
CA TYR A 913 44.25 -14.83 34.59
C TYR A 913 44.49 -13.46 35.27
N GLN A 914 43.54 -12.53 35.14
CA GLN A 914 43.64 -11.19 35.74
C GLN A 914 43.77 -11.25 37.28
N LEU A 915 43.02 -12.12 37.95
CA LEU A 915 43.11 -12.33 39.40
C LEU A 915 44.42 -13.00 39.84
N SER A 916 45.07 -13.75 38.96
CA SER A 916 46.40 -14.33 39.24
C SER A 916 47.53 -13.30 39.22
N LYS A 917 47.31 -12.14 38.60
CA LYS A 917 48.28 -11.05 38.47
C LYS A 917 48.24 -10.03 39.59
N GLY A 918 47.10 -9.84 40.24
CA GLY A 918 46.93 -8.85 41.32
C GLY A 918 46.64 -9.49 42.67
N ARG A 919 46.63 -8.69 43.74
CA ARG A 919 46.33 -9.10 45.12
C ARG A 919 44.85 -9.01 45.53
N PHE A 920 44.04 -8.33 44.72
CA PHE A 920 42.61 -8.12 44.99
C PHE A 920 41.80 -9.40 44.82
N ASN A 921 40.86 -9.65 45.73
CA ASN A 921 39.94 -10.78 45.67
C ASN A 921 38.47 -10.29 45.60
N PRO A 922 37.59 -10.96 44.85
CA PRO A 922 36.16 -10.67 44.87
C PRO A 922 35.58 -10.84 46.27
N ALA A 923 34.92 -9.81 46.76
CA ALA A 923 34.31 -9.75 48.09
C ALA A 923 32.80 -9.58 48.06
N PHE A 924 32.26 -8.92 47.03
CA PHE A 924 30.82 -8.76 46.82
C PHE A 924 30.49 -8.90 45.32
N VAL A 925 29.31 -9.45 45.04
CA VAL A 925 28.70 -9.53 43.70
C VAL A 925 27.24 -9.11 43.80
N GLU A 926 26.75 -8.39 42.78
CA GLU A 926 25.38 -7.83 42.72
C GLU A 926 24.97 -7.07 44.00
N MET A 927 25.91 -6.29 44.56
CA MET A 927 25.71 -5.55 45.80
C MET A 927 24.61 -4.49 45.62
N ASP A 928 23.47 -4.69 46.29
CA ASP A 928 22.31 -3.79 46.21
C ASP A 928 22.53 -2.57 47.11
N PHE A 929 22.29 -1.37 46.56
CA PHE A 929 22.41 -0.10 47.28
C PHE A 929 21.57 -0.10 48.57
N ARG A 930 20.39 -0.75 48.56
CA ARG A 930 19.47 -0.75 49.72
C ARG A 930 20.01 -1.49 50.92
N GLU A 931 20.88 -2.48 50.70
CA GLU A 931 21.47 -3.30 51.77
C GLU A 931 22.58 -2.54 52.53
N THR A 932 23.07 -1.44 51.97
CA THR A 932 24.14 -0.61 52.57
C THR A 932 23.64 0.41 53.62
N GLY A 933 22.32 0.44 53.86
CA GLY A 933 21.66 1.30 54.83
C GLY A 933 21.49 2.76 54.38
N ASN A 934 21.22 3.67 55.32
CA ASN A 934 21.08 5.09 55.01
C ASN A 934 22.48 5.69 54.74
N ILE A 935 22.73 6.12 53.50
CA ILE A 935 23.95 6.78 53.04
C ILE A 935 23.52 8.04 52.30
N ASP A 936 24.16 9.19 52.56
CA ASP A 936 23.80 10.47 51.95
C ASP A 936 23.95 10.46 50.40
N ASP A 937 24.86 9.62 49.88
CA ASP A 937 25.04 9.36 48.44
C ASP A 937 23.85 8.63 47.80
N ILE A 938 23.05 7.90 48.61
CA ILE A 938 21.89 7.14 48.19
C ILE A 938 20.60 7.95 48.40
N ASN A 939 20.48 8.62 49.56
CA ASN A 939 19.31 9.42 49.92
C ASN A 939 19.62 10.92 49.80
N VAL A 940 19.49 11.42 48.58
CA VAL A 940 19.85 12.78 48.21
C VAL A 940 18.71 13.74 48.55
N THR A 941 18.95 14.67 49.47
CA THR A 941 18.00 15.77 49.73
C THR A 941 18.11 16.82 48.62
N LEU A 942 16.98 17.15 47.98
CA LEU A 942 16.94 18.09 46.85
C LEU A 942 16.57 19.50 47.32
N THR A 943 15.61 19.66 48.24
CA THR A 943 15.23 20.94 48.83
C THR A 943 15.50 20.98 50.33
N GLU A 944 15.90 22.15 50.84
CA GLU A 944 15.94 22.40 52.28
C GLU A 944 14.50 22.55 52.80
N ALA A 945 14.26 22.12 54.04
CA ALA A 945 12.92 22.16 54.62
C ALA A 945 12.54 23.59 55.01
N GLU A 946 11.77 24.27 54.15
CA GLU A 946 11.11 25.53 54.49
C GLU A 946 9.67 25.27 54.97
N GLU A 947 9.20 26.02 55.97
CA GLU A 947 7.85 25.88 56.53
C GLU A 947 6.78 26.06 55.44
N GLY A 948 6.00 25.00 55.19
CA GLY A 948 4.89 24.99 54.24
C GLY A 948 5.18 24.35 52.88
N HIS A 949 6.42 23.93 52.60
CA HIS A 949 6.78 23.25 51.35
C HIS A 949 7.00 21.74 51.53
N ILE A 950 6.61 20.94 50.54
CA ILE A 950 6.87 19.50 50.51
C ILE A 950 8.38 19.29 50.38
N LYS A 951 8.98 18.54 51.32
CA LYS A 951 10.40 18.19 51.26
C LYS A 951 10.64 17.26 50.06
N GLU A 952 11.46 17.68 49.11
CA GLU A 952 11.79 16.91 47.91
C GLU A 952 13.06 16.10 48.16
N GLN A 953 12.98 14.80 47.93
CA GLN A 953 14.09 13.88 48.13
C GLN A 953 14.22 12.94 46.92
N MET A 954 15.43 12.43 46.69
CA MET A 954 15.69 11.40 45.68
C MET A 954 16.40 10.23 46.33
N ALA A 955 15.84 9.03 46.15
CA ALA A 955 16.44 7.79 46.58
C ALA A 955 17.00 7.05 45.36
N LEU A 956 18.32 6.88 45.33
CA LEU A 956 18.99 6.13 44.28
C LEU A 956 18.95 4.64 44.57
N HIS A 957 18.59 3.85 43.57
CA HIS A 957 18.69 2.40 43.60
C HIS A 957 19.58 1.92 42.45
N GLY A 958 20.33 0.86 42.71
CA GLY A 958 21.29 0.29 41.78
C GLY A 958 21.90 -0.98 42.35
N ARG A 959 22.64 -1.68 41.51
CA ARG A 959 23.41 -2.86 41.87
C ARG A 959 24.81 -2.75 41.31
N ILE A 960 25.79 -3.00 42.16
CA ILE A 960 27.19 -3.03 41.74
C ILE A 960 27.51 -4.47 41.35
N ASP A 961 27.84 -4.71 40.08
CA ASP A 961 28.07 -6.05 39.58
C ASP A 961 29.12 -6.81 40.40
N ARG A 962 30.27 -6.19 40.68
CA ARG A 962 31.36 -6.80 41.44
C ARG A 962 32.24 -5.79 42.18
N VAL A 963 32.55 -6.09 43.44
CA VAL A 963 33.50 -5.35 44.28
C VAL A 963 34.60 -6.29 44.76
N ASP A 964 35.84 -5.92 44.48
CA ASP A 964 37.04 -6.63 44.92
C ASP A 964 37.77 -5.81 45.99
N LEU A 965 38.30 -6.49 47.00
CA LEU A 965 39.00 -5.87 48.13
C LEU A 965 40.44 -6.41 48.28
N TYR A 966 41.32 -5.55 48.78
CA TYR A 966 42.62 -5.91 49.35
C TYR A 966 42.82 -5.14 50.65
N GLU A 967 43.21 -5.83 51.72
CA GLU A 967 43.34 -5.24 53.06
C GLU A 967 44.78 -5.43 53.58
N ASP A 968 45.38 -4.34 54.04
CA ASP A 968 46.64 -4.34 54.79
C ASP A 968 46.41 -3.89 56.24
N ASP A 969 47.48 -3.71 57.02
CA ASP A 969 47.40 -3.37 58.45
C ASP A 969 46.68 -2.02 58.71
N SER A 970 46.70 -1.10 57.74
CA SER A 970 46.24 0.29 57.87
C SER A 970 45.16 0.71 56.88
N HIS A 971 45.02 0.02 55.74
CA HIS A 971 44.16 0.42 54.63
C HIS A 971 43.29 -0.72 54.11
N VAL A 972 42.12 -0.35 53.59
CA VAL A 972 41.25 -1.22 52.77
C VAL A 972 41.16 -0.62 51.37
N TYR A 973 41.71 -1.30 50.38
CA TYR A 973 41.66 -0.88 48.99
C TYR A 973 40.45 -1.47 48.29
N VAL A 974 39.69 -0.63 47.57
CA VAL A 974 38.45 -1.01 46.89
C VAL A 974 38.60 -0.92 45.38
N LYS A 975 38.24 -1.98 44.67
CA LYS A 975 38.15 -2.03 43.20
C LYS A 975 36.74 -2.40 42.78
N VAL A 976 36.13 -1.62 41.89
CA VAL A 976 34.79 -1.89 41.35
C VAL A 976 34.91 -2.31 39.88
N ILE A 977 34.19 -3.37 39.52
CA ILE A 977 34.11 -3.87 38.15
C ILE A 977 32.64 -3.91 37.72
N ASP A 978 32.36 -3.39 36.53
CA ASP A 978 31.05 -3.45 35.87
C ASP A 978 31.20 -4.19 34.53
N PHE A 979 30.38 -5.23 34.33
CA PHE A 979 30.41 -6.07 33.14
C PHE A 979 29.59 -5.42 32.03
N LYS A 980 30.16 -5.35 30.82
CA LYS A 980 29.48 -4.79 29.65
C LYS A 980 29.66 -5.69 28.44
N SER A 981 28.54 -6.03 27.79
CA SER A 981 28.53 -6.75 26.52
C SER A 981 28.94 -5.90 25.31
N GLY A 982 29.06 -4.57 25.48
CA GLY A 982 29.50 -3.63 24.44
C GLY A 982 30.86 -3.01 24.75
N LYS A 983 31.52 -2.44 23.73
CA LYS A 983 32.86 -1.82 23.79
C LYS A 983 32.87 -0.41 24.43
N LYS A 984 32.09 -0.19 25.48
CA LYS A 984 31.95 1.12 26.17
C LYS A 984 33.25 1.46 26.92
N LYS A 985 33.95 2.50 26.51
CA LYS A 985 35.14 3.01 27.25
C LYS A 985 34.72 4.08 28.25
N PHE A 986 35.41 4.13 29.38
CA PHE A 986 35.28 5.23 30.34
C PHE A 986 35.90 6.52 29.76
N SER A 987 35.19 7.64 29.89
CA SER A 987 35.64 8.96 29.46
C SER A 987 35.25 10.01 30.50
N ILE A 988 36.21 10.82 30.92
CA ILE A 988 35.98 11.95 31.84
C ILE A 988 35.12 13.01 31.15
N ALA A 989 35.28 13.22 29.85
CA ALA A 989 34.41 14.11 29.08
C ALA A 989 32.94 13.65 29.12
N SER A 990 32.66 12.37 28.90
CA SER A 990 31.29 11.84 29.00
C SER A 990 30.74 11.92 30.44
N LEU A 991 31.58 11.77 31.45
CA LEU A 991 31.21 11.98 32.86
C LEU A 991 30.87 13.45 33.14
N TYR A 992 31.65 14.40 32.60
CA TYR A 992 31.42 15.84 32.75
C TYR A 992 30.02 16.25 32.28
N TYR A 993 29.57 15.70 31.15
CA TYR A 993 28.21 15.91 30.64
C TYR A 993 27.13 15.07 31.32
N GLY A 994 27.50 14.22 32.28
CA GLY A 994 26.58 13.37 33.04
C GLY A 994 26.06 12.14 32.31
N ILE A 995 26.74 11.71 31.24
CA ILE A 995 26.37 10.55 30.40
C ILE A 995 27.05 9.25 30.92
N GLN A 996 28.07 9.38 31.77
CA GLN A 996 28.76 8.25 32.43
C GLN A 996 28.98 8.54 33.93
N LEU A 997 27.94 8.37 34.74
CA LEU A 997 27.96 8.58 36.19
C LEU A 997 28.03 7.25 36.97
N GLN A 998 27.62 6.14 36.36
CA GLN A 998 27.42 4.84 37.01
C GLN A 998 28.64 4.34 37.81
N LEU A 999 29.81 4.23 37.18
CA LEU A 999 31.00 3.65 37.82
C LEU A 999 31.50 4.45 39.04
N VAL A 1000 31.45 5.79 38.98
CA VAL A 1000 31.88 6.63 40.10
C VAL A 1000 30.90 6.49 41.26
N MET A 1001 29.59 6.47 40.97
CA MET A 1001 28.59 6.22 42.01
C MET A 1001 28.72 4.85 42.64
N TYR A 1002 29.05 3.81 41.87
CA TYR A 1002 29.27 2.47 42.41
C TYR A 1002 30.44 2.45 43.38
N MET A 1003 31.54 3.12 43.04
CA MET A 1003 32.67 3.25 43.96
C MET A 1003 32.32 4.08 45.19
N ASN A 1004 31.59 5.18 45.08
CA ASN A 1004 31.15 5.98 46.24
C ASN A 1004 30.35 5.13 47.23
N VAL A 1005 29.39 4.34 46.74
CA VAL A 1005 28.58 3.43 47.55
C VAL A 1005 29.44 2.32 48.17
N ALA A 1006 30.35 1.71 47.39
CA ALA A 1006 31.26 0.69 47.90
C ALA A 1006 32.18 1.23 49.00
N LEU A 1007 32.81 2.40 48.81
CA LEU A 1007 33.64 3.07 49.80
C LEU A 1007 32.85 3.40 51.08
N ALA A 1008 31.65 3.98 50.94
CA ALA A 1008 30.80 4.33 52.07
C ALA A 1008 30.38 3.09 52.87
N SER A 1009 30.06 1.99 52.19
CA SER A 1009 29.75 0.72 52.84
C SER A 1009 30.96 0.14 53.58
N GLN A 1010 32.15 0.16 52.97
CA GLN A 1010 33.36 -0.35 53.61
C GLN A 1010 33.78 0.51 54.80
N LYS A 1011 33.68 1.85 54.72
CA LYS A 1011 33.99 2.77 55.83
C LYS A 1011 33.17 2.50 57.11
N LYS A 1012 31.95 1.98 56.97
CA LYS A 1012 31.11 1.61 58.13
C LYS A 1012 31.59 0.34 58.85
N ILE A 1013 32.30 -0.55 58.15
CA ILE A 1013 32.64 -1.91 58.61
C ILE A 1013 34.14 -2.03 58.94
N SER A 1014 34.99 -1.26 58.24
CA SER A 1014 36.44 -1.21 58.46
C SER A 1014 36.75 -0.52 59.80
N SER A 1015 37.27 -1.29 60.75
CA SER A 1015 37.45 -0.91 62.16
C SER A 1015 38.56 0.13 62.40
N GLY A 1016 38.43 1.32 61.80
CA GLY A 1016 39.39 2.43 61.89
C GLY A 1016 40.50 2.42 60.83
N LYS A 1017 40.41 1.56 59.80
CA LYS A 1017 41.31 1.56 58.64
C LYS A 1017 40.86 2.57 57.59
N ASP A 1018 41.81 3.15 56.86
CA ASP A 1018 41.51 4.09 55.79
C ASP A 1018 41.05 3.34 54.53
N VAL A 1019 39.88 3.68 54.00
CA VAL A 1019 39.32 3.05 52.80
C VAL A 1019 39.68 3.85 51.56
N ILE A 1020 40.46 3.26 50.65
CA ILE A 1020 41.05 3.93 49.50
C ILE A 1020 40.48 3.38 48.17
N PRO A 1021 40.03 4.23 47.23
CA PRO A 1021 39.66 3.80 45.90
C PRO A 1021 40.91 3.41 45.09
N ALA A 1022 40.97 2.15 44.66
CA ALA A 1022 42.07 1.61 43.87
C ALA A 1022 41.80 1.69 42.37
N ALA A 1023 40.62 1.25 41.90
CA ALA A 1023 40.24 1.33 40.49
C ALA A 1023 38.73 1.20 40.26
N ILE A 1024 38.22 1.89 39.23
CA ILE A 1024 36.88 1.70 38.66
C ILE A 1024 37.02 1.22 37.22
N LEU A 1025 36.52 0.02 36.93
CA LEU A 1025 36.82 -0.67 35.67
C LEU A 1025 35.56 -1.20 34.99
N TYR A 1026 35.48 -1.05 33.67
CA TYR A 1026 34.61 -1.84 32.82
C TYR A 1026 35.36 -3.11 32.38
N TYR A 1027 34.68 -4.25 32.45
CA TYR A 1027 35.10 -5.48 31.83
C TYR A 1027 34.21 -5.80 30.64
N HIS A 1028 34.82 -6.05 29.47
CA HIS A 1028 34.10 -6.38 28.25
C HIS A 1028 33.84 -7.89 28.14
N VAL A 1029 32.58 -8.29 28.19
CA VAL A 1029 32.17 -9.70 28.01
C VAL A 1029 32.03 -9.97 26.52
N ASP A 1030 33.08 -10.53 25.91
CA ASP A 1030 33.17 -10.79 24.48
C ASP A 1030 34.04 -12.04 24.19
N ASP A 1031 33.97 -12.56 22.96
CA ASP A 1031 34.91 -13.54 22.41
C ASP A 1031 35.60 -12.93 21.18
N PRO A 1032 36.69 -12.16 21.38
CA PRO A 1032 37.28 -11.34 20.33
C PRO A 1032 37.90 -12.18 19.21
N ILE A 1033 37.84 -11.63 18.00
CA ILE A 1033 38.54 -12.17 16.83
C ILE A 1033 39.79 -11.32 16.60
N THR A 1034 40.95 -11.88 16.90
CA THR A 1034 42.24 -11.18 16.78
C THR A 1034 42.87 -11.39 15.40
N GLU A 1035 43.40 -10.33 14.79
CA GLU A 1035 44.18 -10.45 13.54
C GLU A 1035 45.58 -11.05 13.80
N GLY A 1036 45.97 -12.05 13.01
CA GLY A 1036 47.21 -12.80 13.17
C GLY A 1036 47.80 -13.31 11.87
N LYS A 1037 49.06 -13.74 11.91
CA LYS A 1037 49.71 -14.47 10.80
C LYS A 1037 49.39 -15.97 10.93
N ALA A 1038 49.45 -16.71 9.83
CA ALA A 1038 49.05 -18.13 9.79
C ALA A 1038 49.92 -19.06 10.65
N ASP A 1039 51.10 -18.61 11.06
CA ASP A 1039 52.15 -19.31 11.81
C ASP A 1039 52.22 -18.90 13.29
N MET A 1040 51.22 -18.18 13.81
CA MET A 1040 51.20 -17.82 15.23
C MET A 1040 50.93 -19.04 16.11
N GLU A 1041 51.75 -19.20 17.16
CA GLU A 1041 51.57 -20.26 18.14
C GLU A 1041 50.31 -20.01 19.00
N PRO A 1042 49.62 -21.06 19.49
CA PRO A 1042 48.42 -20.90 20.32
C PRO A 1042 48.62 -20.01 21.56
N ALA A 1043 49.83 -19.98 22.12
CA ALA A 1043 50.19 -19.12 23.24
C ALA A 1043 50.15 -17.63 22.86
N ASP A 1044 50.66 -17.26 21.69
CA ASP A 1044 50.66 -15.88 21.20
C ASP A 1044 49.25 -15.40 20.84
N ILE A 1045 48.41 -16.31 20.33
CA ILE A 1045 47.00 -16.04 20.05
C ILE A 1045 46.25 -15.78 21.37
N ASN A 1046 46.44 -16.62 22.39
CA ASN A 1046 45.82 -16.43 23.69
C ASN A 1046 46.27 -15.11 24.36
N GLN A 1047 47.54 -14.73 24.23
CA GLN A 1047 48.04 -13.45 24.75
C GLN A 1047 47.35 -12.26 24.07
N LYS A 1048 47.17 -12.29 22.75
CA LYS A 1048 46.41 -11.26 22.02
C LYS A 1048 44.95 -11.17 22.47
N VAL A 1049 44.30 -12.32 22.70
CA VAL A 1049 42.92 -12.37 23.19
C VAL A 1049 42.80 -11.75 24.60
N ILE A 1050 43.77 -12.02 25.48
CA ILE A 1050 43.86 -11.38 26.81
C ILE A 1050 44.03 -9.87 26.66
N GLU A 1051 44.90 -9.40 25.76
CA GLU A 1051 45.09 -7.98 25.51
C GLU A 1051 43.83 -7.26 25.01
N GLU A 1052 43.01 -7.92 24.18
CA GLU A 1052 41.73 -7.36 23.72
C GLU A 1052 40.66 -7.31 24.83
N LEU A 1053 40.70 -8.26 25.77
CA LEU A 1053 39.79 -8.34 26.93
C LEU A 1053 40.31 -7.59 28.17
N LYS A 1054 41.33 -6.76 28.00
CA LYS A 1054 41.85 -5.89 29.04
C LYS A 1054 40.77 -4.92 29.54
N THR A 1055 40.75 -4.69 30.86
CA THR A 1055 39.83 -3.71 31.46
C THR A 1055 40.10 -2.28 30.99
N THR A 1056 39.05 -1.45 31.00
CA THR A 1056 39.15 -0.01 30.72
C THR A 1056 38.52 0.78 31.87
N GLY A 1057 39.00 1.99 32.19
CA GLY A 1057 38.52 2.70 33.39
C GLY A 1057 39.61 3.56 34.04
N LEU A 1058 39.34 4.04 35.26
CA LEU A 1058 40.30 4.85 36.02
C LEU A 1058 40.99 4.01 37.10
N VAL A 1059 42.31 4.14 37.17
CA VAL A 1059 43.18 3.52 38.18
C VAL A 1059 43.85 4.60 39.03
N ASN A 1060 44.05 4.34 40.32
CA ASN A 1060 44.80 5.24 41.18
C ASN A 1060 46.26 5.36 40.70
N GLU A 1061 46.78 6.58 40.59
CA GLU A 1061 48.14 6.81 40.08
C GLU A 1061 49.27 6.37 41.04
N ASN A 1062 48.95 6.06 42.30
CA ASN A 1062 49.94 5.58 43.27
C ASN A 1062 50.57 4.26 42.82
N ALA A 1063 51.91 4.26 42.72
CA ALA A 1063 52.70 3.12 42.26
C ALA A 1063 52.47 1.83 43.09
N ASP A 1064 52.27 1.96 44.40
CA ASP A 1064 52.02 0.80 45.27
C ASP A 1064 50.67 0.15 44.94
N ILE A 1065 49.64 0.94 44.68
CA ILE A 1065 48.31 0.46 44.29
C ILE A 1065 48.35 -0.20 42.91
N ILE A 1066 49.13 0.37 41.98
CA ILE A 1066 49.34 -0.22 40.66
C ILE A 1066 50.01 -1.61 40.77
N GLN A 1067 51.02 -1.75 41.62
CA GLN A 1067 51.66 -3.04 41.88
C GLN A 1067 50.74 -4.04 42.61
N MET A 1068 49.78 -3.56 43.42
CA MET A 1068 48.74 -4.43 44.01
C MET A 1068 47.73 -4.92 42.97
N LEU A 1069 47.48 -4.14 41.92
CA LEU A 1069 46.57 -4.50 40.83
C LEU A 1069 47.23 -5.42 39.78
N ASP A 1070 48.53 -5.26 39.52
CA ASP A 1070 49.34 -6.07 38.61
C ASP A 1070 50.79 -6.19 39.12
N GLU A 1071 51.08 -7.31 39.80
CA GLU A 1071 52.37 -7.56 40.46
C GLU A 1071 53.50 -7.72 39.44
N GLY A 1072 54.57 -6.94 39.62
CA GLY A 1072 55.76 -7.01 38.76
C GLY A 1072 55.62 -6.25 37.45
N LEU A 1073 54.62 -5.39 37.31
CA LEU A 1073 54.44 -4.52 36.15
C LEU A 1073 55.67 -3.62 35.95
N SER A 1074 56.33 -3.77 34.79
CA SER A 1074 57.53 -3.00 34.42
C SER A 1074 57.43 -2.30 33.06
N SER A 1075 56.38 -2.58 32.30
CA SER A 1075 56.12 -1.98 30.99
C SER A 1075 54.61 -1.78 30.77
N LYS A 1076 54.00 -2.39 29.76
CA LYS A 1076 52.56 -2.28 29.46
C LYS A 1076 51.80 -3.40 30.16
N SER A 1077 50.71 -3.07 30.87
CA SER A 1077 49.82 -4.07 31.47
C SER A 1077 48.83 -4.62 30.44
N ASP A 1078 48.60 -5.93 30.51
CA ASP A 1078 47.56 -6.68 29.79
C ASP A 1078 46.28 -6.89 30.65
N VAL A 1079 46.28 -6.43 31.91
CA VAL A 1079 45.14 -6.54 32.84
C VAL A 1079 44.46 -5.19 33.07
N ILE A 1080 45.22 -4.13 33.32
CA ILE A 1080 44.73 -2.78 33.64
C ILE A 1080 45.13 -1.73 32.58
N PRO A 1081 44.42 -0.59 32.46
CA PRO A 1081 44.73 0.44 31.47
C PRO A 1081 45.94 1.32 31.86
N VAL A 1082 47.06 0.71 32.27
CA VAL A 1082 48.29 1.38 32.73
C VAL A 1082 49.52 0.90 31.96
N ALA A 1083 50.45 1.81 31.69
CA ALA A 1083 51.77 1.49 31.16
C ALA A 1083 52.86 2.34 31.82
N ILE A 1084 54.03 1.73 32.06
CA ILE A 1084 55.19 2.36 32.69
C ILE A 1084 56.28 2.58 31.62
N ASN A 1085 56.78 3.82 31.55
CA ASN A 1085 57.89 4.19 30.68
C ASN A 1085 59.22 3.66 31.22
N LYS A 1086 60.25 3.59 30.37
CA LYS A 1086 61.61 3.15 30.77
C LYS A 1086 62.25 3.98 31.90
N ASN A 1087 61.78 5.20 32.12
CA ASN A 1087 62.22 6.09 33.20
C ASN A 1087 61.43 5.90 34.52
N GLY A 1088 60.55 4.91 34.60
CA GLY A 1088 59.70 4.64 35.77
C GLY A 1088 58.45 5.53 35.89
N SER A 1089 58.27 6.51 35.01
CA SER A 1089 57.05 7.36 34.98
C SER A 1089 55.88 6.67 34.28
N LEU A 1090 54.65 7.04 34.63
CA LEU A 1090 53.46 6.57 33.93
C LEU A 1090 53.43 7.12 32.49
N ALA A 1091 53.08 6.26 31.54
CA ALA A 1091 52.88 6.66 30.15
C ALA A 1091 51.65 7.57 30.03
N ALA A 1092 51.70 8.56 29.12
CA ALA A 1092 50.60 9.49 28.88
C ALA A 1092 49.29 8.82 28.39
N SER A 1093 49.37 7.56 27.94
CA SER A 1093 48.24 6.72 27.55
C SER A 1093 47.58 5.98 28.73
N SER A 1094 48.16 6.04 29.93
CA SER A 1094 47.60 5.40 31.12
C SER A 1094 46.36 6.16 31.59
N GLN A 1095 45.31 5.42 31.92
CA GLN A 1095 44.07 5.99 32.46
C GLN A 1095 44.14 6.04 33.98
N THR A 1096 44.96 6.94 34.51
CA THR A 1096 45.18 7.10 35.96
C THR A 1096 44.64 8.41 36.49
N VAL A 1097 44.34 8.45 37.79
CA VAL A 1097 43.82 9.63 38.48
C VAL A 1097 44.47 9.77 39.86
N SER A 1098 44.78 11.00 40.26
CA SER A 1098 45.25 11.30 41.61
C SER A 1098 44.13 11.19 42.64
N TYR A 1099 44.47 11.00 43.91
CA TYR A 1099 43.46 10.98 44.98
C TYR A 1099 42.68 12.31 45.08
N LYS A 1100 43.36 13.46 44.87
CA LYS A 1100 42.72 14.78 44.84
C LYS A 1100 41.72 14.90 43.69
N ASP A 1101 42.10 14.45 42.50
CA ASP A 1101 41.25 14.47 41.31
C ASP A 1101 40.06 13.53 41.44
N TYR A 1102 40.28 12.35 42.04
CA TYR A 1102 39.22 11.40 42.28
C TYR A 1102 38.12 12.01 43.18
N ASN A 1103 38.52 12.70 44.27
CA ASN A 1103 37.57 13.41 45.12
C ASN A 1103 36.82 14.53 44.37
N ALA A 1104 37.52 15.30 43.53
CA ALA A 1104 36.88 16.33 42.71
C ALA A 1104 35.84 15.74 41.73
N ILE A 1105 36.16 14.59 41.10
CA ILE A 1105 35.22 13.85 40.24
C ILE A 1105 34.01 13.38 41.05
N THR A 1106 34.24 12.80 42.24
CA THR A 1106 33.16 12.33 43.13
C THR A 1106 32.22 13.47 43.52
N ASP A 1107 32.76 14.62 43.94
CA ASP A 1107 31.96 15.79 44.31
C ASP A 1107 31.16 16.34 43.12
N TYR A 1108 31.77 16.38 41.94
CA TYR A 1108 31.10 16.79 40.70
C TYR A 1108 29.94 15.86 40.33
N VAL A 1109 30.12 14.54 40.43
CA VAL A 1109 29.06 13.55 40.20
C VAL A 1109 27.91 13.76 41.18
N GLY A 1110 28.20 13.95 42.47
CA GLY A 1110 27.18 14.24 43.49
C GLY A 1110 26.40 15.53 43.20
N LYS A 1111 27.08 16.57 42.70
CA LYS A 1111 26.44 17.81 42.23
C LYS A 1111 25.51 17.57 41.03
N LYS A 1112 25.96 16.83 40.01
CA LYS A 1112 25.17 16.54 38.81
C LYS A 1112 23.91 15.74 39.10
N ILE A 1113 24.02 14.74 39.98
CA ILE A 1113 22.87 13.95 40.44
C ILE A 1113 21.82 14.83 41.12
N LYS A 1114 22.24 15.74 42.02
CA LYS A 1114 21.35 16.72 42.66
C LYS A 1114 20.70 17.67 41.63
N GLU A 1115 21.48 18.15 40.65
CA GLU A 1115 20.99 19.01 39.57
C GLU A 1115 19.89 18.33 38.75
N TYR A 1116 20.13 17.10 38.29
CA TYR A 1116 19.17 16.36 37.47
C TYR A 1116 17.91 15.97 38.25
N GLY A 1117 18.04 15.57 39.53
CA GLY A 1117 16.89 15.32 40.39
C GLY A 1117 15.97 16.54 40.51
N LYS A 1118 16.54 17.73 40.73
CA LYS A 1118 15.79 19.00 40.78
C LYS A 1118 15.10 19.32 39.45
N ARG A 1119 15.81 19.17 38.33
CA ARG A 1119 15.25 19.46 36.99
C ARG A 1119 14.08 18.53 36.65
N ILE A 1120 14.19 17.24 36.99
CA ILE A 1120 13.09 16.27 36.81
C ILE A 1120 11.85 16.69 37.62
N LEU A 1121 12.00 17.02 38.91
CA LEU A 1121 10.86 17.42 39.76
C LEU A 1121 10.30 18.81 39.40
N ASN A 1122 11.09 19.66 38.75
CA ASN A 1122 10.63 20.92 38.16
C ASN A 1122 10.02 20.75 36.76
N GLY A 1123 9.90 19.52 36.25
CA GLY A 1123 9.17 19.24 35.02
C GLY A 1123 9.95 19.49 33.73
N ASP A 1124 11.28 19.49 33.76
CA ASP A 1124 12.08 19.68 32.55
C ASP A 1124 11.95 18.49 31.59
N ILE A 1125 11.33 18.75 30.43
CA ILE A 1125 11.05 17.76 29.39
C ILE A 1125 11.63 18.19 28.03
N ALA A 1126 12.68 18.99 28.01
CA ALA A 1126 13.24 19.50 26.76
C ALA A 1126 13.63 18.37 25.77
N VAL A 1127 13.30 18.54 24.49
CA VAL A 1127 13.87 17.77 23.39
C VAL A 1127 15.27 18.32 23.10
N ASN A 1128 16.27 17.76 23.78
CA ASN A 1128 17.64 18.25 23.78
C ASN A 1128 18.68 17.13 23.54
N PRO A 1129 18.60 16.41 22.42
CA PRO A 1129 19.58 15.37 22.10
C PRO A 1129 21.00 15.94 22.01
N TYR A 1130 22.01 15.12 22.28
CA TYR A 1130 23.41 15.48 22.10
C TYR A 1130 24.03 14.86 20.85
N GLU A 1131 25.12 15.48 20.39
CA GLU A 1131 26.06 14.99 19.38
C GLU A 1131 27.50 15.06 19.91
N GLN A 1132 28.26 13.97 19.75
CA GLN A 1132 29.66 13.85 20.16
C GLN A 1132 30.45 13.14 19.06
N GLY A 1133 31.17 13.91 18.23
CA GLY A 1133 31.79 13.39 17.01
C GLY A 1133 30.73 12.85 16.05
N GLU A 1134 30.87 11.60 15.59
CA GLU A 1134 29.87 10.93 14.73
C GLU A 1134 28.71 10.29 15.53
N ARG A 1135 28.72 10.37 16.87
CA ARG A 1135 27.71 9.69 17.71
C ARG A 1135 26.63 10.67 18.17
N SER A 1136 25.37 10.24 18.07
CA SER A 1136 24.22 11.00 18.57
C SER A 1136 23.41 10.17 19.56
N SER A 1137 22.82 10.84 20.55
CA SER A 1137 21.81 10.22 21.44
C SER A 1137 20.57 9.72 20.71
N CYS A 1138 20.28 10.25 19.51
CA CYS A 1138 19.13 9.84 18.72
C CYS A 1138 19.33 8.51 17.96
N THR A 1139 20.59 8.06 17.78
CA THR A 1139 20.92 6.90 16.92
C THR A 1139 20.23 5.61 17.37
N TYR A 1140 20.11 5.41 18.68
CA TYR A 1140 19.46 4.23 19.28
C TYR A 1140 18.26 4.61 20.16
N CYS A 1141 17.64 5.76 19.89
CA CYS A 1141 16.49 6.23 20.66
C CYS A 1141 15.19 5.64 20.11
N GLU A 1142 14.57 4.75 20.88
CA GLU A 1142 13.23 4.14 20.66
C GLU A 1142 12.12 5.20 20.44
N TYR A 1143 12.27 6.39 21.04
CA TYR A 1143 11.23 7.43 21.06
C TYR A 1143 11.36 8.49 19.96
N ARG A 1144 12.20 8.28 18.93
CA ARG A 1144 12.47 9.28 17.89
C ARG A 1144 11.20 9.73 17.14
N ALA A 1145 10.26 8.80 16.90
CA ALA A 1145 9.01 9.11 16.20
C ALA A 1145 8.04 9.97 17.04
N ILE A 1146 8.25 10.07 18.36
CA ILE A 1146 7.35 10.77 19.29
C ILE A 1146 7.80 12.21 19.54
N CYS A 1147 9.12 12.47 19.57
CA CYS A 1147 9.65 13.78 19.94
C CYS A 1147 9.52 14.86 18.84
N GLY A 1148 9.27 14.45 17.59
CA GLY A 1148 9.09 15.38 16.46
C GLY A 1148 10.33 16.22 16.14
N TYR A 1149 11.52 15.83 16.62
CA TYR A 1149 12.76 16.57 16.37
C TYR A 1149 13.05 16.65 14.86
N ASP A 1150 13.07 17.87 14.34
CA ASP A 1150 13.51 18.20 12.98
C ASP A 1150 14.34 19.48 13.04
N GLU A 1151 15.61 19.40 12.62
CA GLU A 1151 16.53 20.55 12.61
C GLU A 1151 16.07 21.66 11.64
N LYS A 1152 15.18 21.35 10.70
CA LYS A 1152 14.57 22.36 9.82
C LYS A 1152 13.53 23.22 10.52
N ILE A 1153 12.99 22.77 11.66
CA ILE A 1153 12.02 23.53 12.46
C ILE A 1153 12.80 24.43 13.43
N PRO A 1154 12.63 25.76 13.39
CA PRO A 1154 13.33 26.66 14.28
C PRO A 1154 13.09 26.32 15.76
N GLY A 1155 14.12 26.47 16.59
CA GLY A 1155 14.08 26.17 18.03
C GLY A 1155 14.68 24.81 18.39
N PHE A 1156 14.56 23.80 17.52
CA PHE A 1156 15.28 22.53 17.72
C PHE A 1156 16.77 22.71 17.49
N SER A 1157 17.58 22.09 18.35
CA SER A 1157 19.03 22.02 18.18
C SER A 1157 19.60 20.84 18.96
N MET A 1158 20.72 20.29 18.48
CA MET A 1158 21.50 19.30 19.24
C MET A 1158 22.54 19.99 20.12
N ARG A 1159 22.77 19.44 21.32
CA ARG A 1159 23.88 19.84 22.19
C ARG A 1159 25.19 19.25 21.68
N LYS A 1160 26.13 20.10 21.30
CA LYS A 1160 27.47 19.67 20.87
C LYS A 1160 28.39 19.43 22.07
N LEU A 1161 28.93 18.23 22.19
CA LEU A 1161 29.82 17.83 23.29
C LEU A 1161 31.28 17.83 22.81
N GLU A 1162 32.00 18.94 23.02
CA GLU A 1162 33.30 19.18 22.37
C GLU A 1162 34.52 18.93 23.27
N LEU A 1163 34.34 18.92 24.59
CA LEU A 1163 35.43 18.72 25.56
C LEU A 1163 36.09 17.34 25.41
N ASN A 1164 37.42 17.33 25.46
CA ASN A 1164 38.21 16.10 25.64
C ASN A 1164 38.38 15.76 27.14
N ASP A 1165 38.92 14.58 27.45
CA ASP A 1165 39.05 14.11 28.84
C ASP A 1165 39.94 15.01 29.72
N LYS A 1166 40.97 15.65 29.17
CA LYS A 1166 41.87 16.53 29.93
C LYS A 1166 41.20 17.86 30.27
N ASP A 1167 40.58 18.49 29.28
CA ASP A 1167 39.87 19.75 29.44
C ASP A 1167 38.67 19.59 30.37
N ALA A 1168 37.98 18.44 30.29
CA ALA A 1168 36.90 18.08 31.20
C ALA A 1168 37.39 17.92 32.64
N LEU A 1169 38.54 17.27 32.85
CA LEU A 1169 39.13 17.14 34.20
C LEU A 1169 39.55 18.50 34.76
N GLU A 1170 40.15 19.36 33.94
CA GLU A 1170 40.53 20.72 34.35
C GLU A 1170 39.31 21.57 34.69
N ALA A 1171 38.22 21.47 33.90
CA ALA A 1171 36.95 22.12 34.20
C ALA A 1171 36.39 21.65 35.56
N ILE A 1172 36.41 20.33 35.83
CA ILE A 1172 36.00 19.76 37.12
C ILE A 1172 36.86 20.34 38.25
N ARG A 1173 38.19 20.38 38.11
CA ARG A 1173 39.09 20.95 39.14
C ARG A 1173 38.78 22.42 39.42
N SER A 1174 38.66 23.23 38.38
CA SER A 1174 38.45 24.67 38.49
C SER A 1174 37.18 25.05 39.26
N GLU A 1175 36.17 24.18 39.21
CA GLU A 1175 34.90 24.38 39.91
C GLU A 1175 35.00 24.17 41.43
N PHE A 1176 35.99 23.39 41.89
CA PHE A 1176 36.20 23.05 43.30
C PHE A 1176 37.45 23.68 43.93
N GLU A 1177 38.42 24.16 43.13
CA GLU A 1177 39.61 24.88 43.63
C GLU A 1177 39.30 26.30 44.16
N GLY A 1178 38.15 26.89 43.81
CA GLY A 1178 37.71 28.21 44.30
C GLY A 1178 37.20 28.27 45.75
N LYS A 1179 37.23 27.16 46.51
CA LYS A 1179 36.72 27.09 47.90
C LYS A 1179 37.78 27.08 48.99
N GLU A 1180 39.08 26.99 48.66
CA GLU A 1180 40.15 26.93 49.69
C GLU A 1180 40.64 28.31 50.17
N ASP A 1181 40.20 29.44 49.61
CA ASP A 1181 40.67 30.79 50.00
C ASP A 1181 39.73 31.57 50.94
N LYS A 1182 38.81 30.89 51.64
CA LYS A 1182 38.03 31.48 52.76
C LYS A 1182 37.86 30.51 53.92
N THR A 1183 38.95 30.25 54.64
CA THR A 1183 38.92 29.89 56.07
C THR A 1183 39.98 30.68 56.81
#